data_AF-A0A8H7VIZ0-F1
#
_entry.id   AF-A0A8H7VIZ0-F1
#
_cell.length_a   1.000
_cell.length_b   1.000
_cell.length_c   1.000
_cell.angle_alpha   90.00
_cell.angle_beta   90.00
_cell.angle_gamma   90.00
#
_symmetry.space_group_name_H-M   'P 1'
#
loop_
_entity.id
_entity.type
_entity.pdbx_description
1 polymer ?
#
loop_
_entity_poly.entity_id
_entity_poly.type
_entity_poly.pdbx_seq_one_letter_code
_entity_poly.pdbx_strand_id
1 'polypeptide(L)'
;MDDSILKKLTIPILMAEDALSAGNLATAIMRATMALENLPQIEQELLAIRTTAYRRQKKFSEAYNDALILQEKMPNDFRGYVEAAQSLFEQEKLSETIEMCESILPKHVIKFYKHIPEYKALLKFRKASKHKLNQRVDLMKRLPYDIVITILNQLTFSDILNCLNVSKLWRQYILGCETIKVQNLILTDEMMTDYFTRTGSSSSSLYRAVQLISDQVMNLKINCSESQVEEVANLLNNVSFHHLHSLEVGEDIGKWLPIATLLKNSSRALEQIYLDTSCEITLYEILDICQNIQIVKCGTPLHSVKLSDTKRDILYLHSTTLTRLHITTKGIRDEDIGHILKGIINLRELMIAEDNPVFLNILYKHGSRNLSHICFRPEGLHKDPSNDEDDVDIDTTQYNRIIDIHYCDNVTADLLLLLLKDQGCTEALSLTVAPDNLLQDWSQVAYFASFYLRYLKFSFTKETEIVFASMIRNCPFLEQVIIHTVSHPPRLLLRTIQSSLLKLRCFAIENSSEYAKGNPNIAIDDNELWAFFQYYVSLGNCSPLQEIRLRNLFNVQLSTLLQLTKLEKLKAIHLIGLYPYFDNPGISPAIRALAASSLPLLEYLVFDGDDIMDYDIQDLDCTVLRLEHLPHITKAGVEGIMNQSKKLRKLIIHKCEKLDRDADISEQQKEAARRLFSVLSATAGSSAHVNAITILGTKATRSGFLTTVTEPVLESKTVADVVNQSQSIAEQLIRLDIFDDVQVLLDRATDTDPLAAPGSINVVYRVKEKSRVFLKTGTEIGNNEGNMNGSVTVRNIFGGAEMLESSASFGTRNSSAFQFALSKPIQGSPDAKLDLNAHSIVQNNTLYSSYEEVAKGAGIRYRGVSRYGYHELGLDCTWRNIDRIADTASSSIRQQAGHSLKTSIRHVYILDRRDDLLLPSTGHYVKCSQELAGGLGNIRFFKAQLETQYCHRIGGGQLLKDSEGQWKGVHPGLVLNMGFRAGFMAAQSATVSDKFMLGGPLSIRGFRTAGVGPRDYRDALGGDAYWAVGMSAISPLPKYEDKPIRAHTFINAGTLVPWKLGTSAQDTVQSLTRSPSISVGFGLIYRHSIARLELNYCIPLTAARGDLVKRGIQLGVGIDFL
;
A
#
# COMPACT_ATOMS: atom_id res chain seq x y z
N MET A 1 86.52 -7.61 -8.63
CA MET A 1 85.84 -7.84 -7.34
C MET A 1 86.26 -9.23 -6.90
N ASP A 2 86.98 -9.37 -5.78
CA ASP A 2 87.59 -10.63 -5.36
C ASP A 2 86.56 -11.76 -5.24
N ASP A 3 86.91 -12.96 -5.72
CA ASP A 3 86.09 -14.19 -5.61
C ASP A 3 85.71 -14.53 -4.16
N SER A 4 86.52 -14.05 -3.20
CA SER A 4 86.25 -14.13 -1.76
C SER A 4 85.08 -13.25 -1.30
N ILE A 5 84.87 -12.09 -1.93
CA ILE A 5 83.80 -11.14 -1.57
C ILE A 5 82.50 -11.60 -2.23
N LEU A 6 82.56 -12.09 -3.48
CA LEU A 6 81.39 -12.64 -4.17
C LEU A 6 80.82 -13.85 -3.41
N LYS A 7 81.66 -14.77 -2.92
CA LYS A 7 81.23 -15.93 -2.10
C LYS A 7 80.64 -15.53 -0.75
N LYS A 8 81.20 -14.52 -0.07
CA LYS A 8 80.63 -14.01 1.19
C LYS A 8 79.25 -13.39 1.02
N LEU A 9 78.97 -12.83 -0.16
CA LEU A 9 77.71 -12.19 -0.50
C LEU A 9 76.64 -13.18 -1.03
N THR A 10 77.01 -14.18 -1.84
CA THR A 10 76.04 -15.10 -2.48
C THR A 10 75.59 -16.26 -1.60
N ILE A 11 76.42 -16.77 -0.68
CA ILE A 11 76.08 -17.93 0.16
C ILE A 11 74.82 -17.69 1.03
N PRO A 12 74.66 -16.55 1.73
CA PRO A 12 73.49 -16.31 2.58
C PRO A 12 72.15 -16.28 1.82
N ILE A 13 72.16 -15.78 0.58
CA ILE A 13 70.98 -15.68 -0.30
C ILE A 13 70.54 -17.08 -0.71
N LEU A 14 71.47 -17.88 -1.24
CA LEU A 14 71.22 -19.26 -1.65
C LEU A 14 70.69 -20.10 -0.48
N MET A 15 71.25 -19.94 0.72
CA MET A 15 70.78 -20.66 1.91
C MET A 15 69.36 -20.28 2.36
N ALA A 16 68.93 -19.04 2.10
CA ALA A 16 67.58 -18.57 2.40
C ALA A 16 66.58 -18.99 1.29
N GLU A 17 66.98 -18.93 0.03
CA GLU A 17 66.20 -19.43 -1.11
C GLU A 17 65.98 -20.94 -1.07
N ASP A 18 67.02 -21.72 -0.73
CA ASP A 18 66.92 -23.17 -0.56
C ASP A 18 65.93 -23.54 0.56
N ALA A 19 65.93 -22.78 1.66
CA ALA A 19 64.98 -22.99 2.74
C ALA A 19 63.54 -22.63 2.34
N LEU A 20 63.37 -21.59 1.50
CA LEU A 20 62.06 -21.17 0.98
C LEU A 20 61.51 -22.19 -0.03
N SER A 21 62.36 -22.73 -0.91
CA SER A 21 62.00 -23.73 -1.92
C SER A 21 61.69 -25.09 -1.29
N ALA A 22 62.40 -25.46 -0.23
CA ALA A 22 62.11 -26.65 0.59
C ALA A 22 60.85 -26.53 1.46
N GLY A 23 60.17 -25.37 1.46
CA GLY A 23 58.94 -25.14 2.21
C GLY A 23 59.13 -24.93 3.72
N ASN A 24 60.36 -24.81 4.21
CA ASN A 24 60.66 -24.60 5.61
C ASN A 24 60.69 -23.10 5.96
N LEU A 25 59.50 -22.48 5.92
CA LEU A 25 59.29 -21.03 5.97
C LEU A 25 59.90 -20.35 7.20
N ALA A 26 59.85 -20.99 8.38
CA ALA A 26 60.43 -20.42 9.61
C ALA A 26 61.95 -20.31 9.53
N THR A 27 62.62 -21.31 8.94
CA THR A 27 64.08 -21.28 8.73
C THR A 27 64.50 -20.28 7.66
N ALA A 28 63.67 -20.09 6.62
CA ALA A 28 63.90 -19.08 5.59
C ALA A 28 63.82 -17.66 6.18
N ILE A 29 62.80 -17.38 7.01
CA ILE A 29 62.66 -16.10 7.73
C ILE A 29 63.84 -15.86 8.66
N MET A 30 64.21 -16.86 9.48
CA MET A 30 65.31 -16.74 10.43
C MET A 30 66.64 -16.45 9.73
N ARG A 31 66.95 -17.18 8.65
CA ARG A 31 68.19 -16.98 7.86
C ARG A 31 68.20 -15.64 7.14
N ALA A 32 67.08 -15.23 6.54
CA ALA A 32 66.96 -13.93 5.90
C ALA A 32 67.15 -12.78 6.92
N THR A 33 66.55 -12.87 8.10
CA THR A 33 66.70 -11.85 9.16
C THR A 33 68.13 -11.76 9.69
N MET A 34 68.80 -12.89 9.97
CA MET A 34 70.21 -12.88 10.39
C MET A 34 71.15 -12.35 9.31
N ALA A 35 70.85 -12.60 8.03
CA ALA A 35 71.65 -12.09 6.92
C ALA A 35 71.43 -10.57 6.71
N LEU A 36 70.21 -10.08 6.92
CA LEU A 36 69.87 -8.65 6.83
C LEU A 36 70.61 -7.78 7.86
N GLU A 37 70.85 -8.30 9.08
CA GLU A 37 71.59 -7.59 10.13
C GLU A 37 73.09 -7.41 9.82
N ASN A 38 73.66 -8.32 9.01
CA ASN A 38 75.11 -8.39 8.81
C ASN A 38 75.57 -7.88 7.42
N LEU A 39 74.67 -7.79 6.44
CA LEU A 39 75.03 -7.51 5.03
C LEU A 39 74.06 -6.50 4.38
N PRO A 40 74.26 -5.18 4.57
CA PRO A 40 73.39 -4.15 3.97
C PRO A 40 73.52 -4.05 2.44
N GLN A 41 74.59 -4.60 1.86
CA GLN A 41 74.86 -4.53 0.42
C GLN A 41 73.92 -5.43 -0.43
N ILE A 42 73.20 -6.38 0.18
CA ILE A 42 72.29 -7.32 -0.51
C ILE A 42 70.91 -7.37 0.15
N GLU A 43 70.58 -6.34 0.90
CA GLU A 43 69.37 -6.26 1.69
C GLU A 43 68.09 -6.46 0.85
N GLN A 44 68.14 -6.05 -0.42
CA GLN A 44 67.04 -6.10 -1.37
C GLN A 44 66.56 -7.53 -1.69
N GLU A 45 67.47 -8.46 -1.99
CA GLU A 45 67.12 -9.84 -2.35
C GLU A 45 66.64 -10.61 -1.11
N LEU A 46 67.26 -10.36 0.04
CA LEU A 46 66.88 -10.98 1.31
C LEU A 46 65.52 -10.49 1.81
N LEU A 47 65.19 -9.20 1.63
CA LEU A 47 63.85 -8.66 1.93
C LEU A 47 62.79 -9.32 1.05
N ALA A 48 63.05 -9.52 -0.25
CA ALA A 48 62.12 -10.21 -1.16
C ALA A 48 61.82 -11.66 -0.73
N ILE A 49 62.86 -12.41 -0.34
CA ILE A 49 62.74 -13.79 0.19
C ILE A 49 61.95 -13.78 1.50
N ARG A 50 62.19 -12.80 2.38
CA ARG A 50 61.50 -12.70 3.67
C ARG A 50 60.02 -12.32 3.52
N THR A 51 59.68 -11.39 2.63
CA THR A 51 58.28 -11.05 2.29
C THR A 51 57.50 -12.27 1.83
N THR A 52 58.06 -13.05 0.91
CA THR A 52 57.39 -14.24 0.36
C THR A 52 57.24 -15.34 1.40
N ALA A 53 58.22 -15.50 2.31
CA ALA A 53 58.14 -16.42 3.42
C ALA A 53 57.06 -16.03 4.45
N TYR A 54 57.01 -14.75 4.87
CA TYR A 54 55.98 -14.26 5.80
C TYR A 54 54.56 -14.40 5.22
N ARG A 55 54.38 -14.09 3.94
CA ARG A 55 53.10 -14.25 3.26
C ARG A 55 52.65 -15.72 3.22
N ARG A 56 53.54 -16.66 2.85
CA ARG A 56 53.22 -18.10 2.87
C ARG A 56 52.90 -18.61 4.28
N GLN A 57 53.42 -17.97 5.32
CA GLN A 57 53.10 -18.27 6.73
C GLN A 57 51.81 -17.58 7.23
N LYS A 58 51.09 -16.84 6.37
CA LYS A 58 49.90 -16.02 6.69
C LYS A 58 50.17 -14.86 7.67
N LYS A 59 51.42 -14.38 7.77
CA LYS A 59 51.80 -13.18 8.54
C LYS A 59 51.80 -11.95 7.62
N PHE A 60 50.59 -11.53 7.25
CA PHE A 60 50.40 -10.55 6.18
C PHE A 60 50.79 -9.11 6.56
N SER A 61 50.77 -8.75 7.85
CA SER A 61 51.20 -7.44 8.34
C SER A 61 52.71 -7.24 8.19
N GLU A 62 53.49 -8.25 8.57
CA GLU A 62 54.95 -8.24 8.50
C GLU A 62 55.42 -8.34 7.05
N ALA A 63 54.74 -9.15 6.22
CA ALA A 63 54.97 -9.19 4.78
C ALA A 63 54.66 -7.84 4.10
N TYR A 64 53.61 -7.15 4.53
CA TYR A 64 53.27 -5.83 3.99
C TYR A 64 54.31 -4.77 4.36
N ASN A 65 54.79 -4.76 5.61
CA ASN A 65 55.82 -3.83 6.06
C ASN A 65 57.15 -4.02 5.32
N ASP A 66 57.61 -5.27 5.15
CA ASP A 66 58.82 -5.55 4.37
C ASP A 66 58.64 -5.18 2.88
N ALA A 67 57.42 -5.36 2.33
CA ALA A 67 57.12 -4.95 0.96
C ALA A 67 57.14 -3.42 0.78
N LEU A 68 56.69 -2.65 1.79
CA LEU A 68 56.80 -1.18 1.79
C LEU A 68 58.26 -0.71 1.83
N ILE A 69 59.09 -1.32 2.67
CA ILE A 69 60.54 -1.02 2.72
C ILE A 69 61.20 -1.32 1.37
N LEU A 70 60.79 -2.41 0.71
CA LEU A 70 61.27 -2.77 -0.61
C LEU A 70 60.82 -1.78 -1.69
N GLN A 71 59.61 -1.21 -1.57
CA GLN A 71 59.13 -0.14 -2.45
C GLN A 71 59.90 1.17 -2.27
N GLU A 72 60.16 1.58 -1.03
CA GLU A 72 60.93 2.80 -0.73
C GLU A 72 62.36 2.73 -1.28
N LYS A 73 62.99 1.55 -1.19
CA LYS A 73 64.36 1.34 -1.68
C LYS A 73 64.44 1.08 -3.19
N MET A 74 63.40 0.52 -3.80
CA MET A 74 63.34 0.20 -5.23
C MET A 74 62.02 0.67 -5.88
N PRO A 75 61.83 1.99 -6.07
CA PRO A 75 60.59 2.53 -6.63
C PRO A 75 60.36 2.14 -8.11
N ASN A 76 61.41 1.71 -8.82
CA ASN A 76 61.32 1.27 -10.22
C ASN A 76 61.13 -0.25 -10.40
N ASP A 77 61.17 -1.04 -9.31
CA ASP A 77 60.95 -2.49 -9.35
C ASP A 77 59.52 -2.85 -8.92
N PHE A 78 58.77 -3.48 -9.82
CA PHE A 78 57.37 -3.83 -9.58
C PHE A 78 57.16 -4.95 -8.56
N ARG A 79 58.22 -5.71 -8.19
CA ARG A 79 58.11 -6.84 -7.26
C ARG A 79 57.58 -6.44 -5.89
N GLY A 80 58.06 -5.33 -5.31
CA GLY A 80 57.58 -4.81 -4.02
C GLY A 80 56.12 -4.36 -4.05
N TYR A 81 55.67 -3.82 -5.18
CA TYR A 81 54.28 -3.42 -5.38
C TYR A 81 53.35 -4.64 -5.54
N VAL A 82 53.78 -5.68 -6.26
CA VAL A 82 53.01 -6.93 -6.41
C VAL A 82 52.79 -7.62 -5.07
N GLU A 83 53.84 -7.78 -4.26
CA GLU A 83 53.74 -8.46 -2.96
C GLU A 83 52.92 -7.67 -1.94
N ALA A 84 52.99 -6.33 -1.96
CA ALA A 84 52.11 -5.48 -1.16
C ALA A 84 50.64 -5.58 -1.61
N ALA A 85 50.38 -5.57 -2.93
CA ALA A 85 49.01 -5.68 -3.48
C ALA A 85 48.41 -7.04 -3.14
N GLN A 86 49.22 -8.09 -3.22
CA GLN A 86 48.79 -9.44 -2.88
C GLN A 86 48.50 -9.58 -1.38
N SER A 87 49.33 -8.98 -0.52
CA SER A 87 49.14 -9.00 0.93
C SER A 87 47.87 -8.22 1.35
N LEU A 88 47.60 -7.04 0.76
CA LEU A 88 46.36 -6.29 1.00
C LEU A 88 45.11 -7.01 0.47
N PHE A 89 45.23 -7.67 -0.68
CA PHE A 89 44.13 -8.47 -1.26
C PHE A 89 43.77 -9.67 -0.39
N GLU A 90 44.76 -10.38 0.15
CA GLU A 90 44.58 -11.52 1.05
C GLU A 90 44.04 -11.10 2.44
N GLN A 91 44.28 -9.85 2.86
CA GLN A 91 43.67 -9.23 4.06
C GLN A 91 42.25 -8.69 3.84
N GLU A 92 41.67 -8.88 2.65
CA GLU A 92 40.35 -8.34 2.24
C GLU A 92 40.23 -6.79 2.25
N LYS A 93 41.35 -6.07 2.26
CA LYS A 93 41.39 -4.60 2.16
C LYS A 93 41.35 -4.15 0.69
N LEU A 94 40.20 -4.39 0.06
CA LEU A 94 40.02 -4.23 -1.39
C LEU A 94 40.16 -2.78 -1.88
N SER A 95 39.74 -1.79 -1.10
CA SER A 95 39.87 -0.36 -1.43
C SER A 95 41.33 0.08 -1.46
N GLU A 96 42.08 -0.21 -0.40
CA GLU A 96 43.51 0.08 -0.28
C GLU A 96 44.32 -0.60 -1.40
N THR A 97 43.93 -1.84 -1.78
CA THR A 97 44.54 -2.57 -2.90
C THR A 97 44.33 -1.85 -4.24
N ILE A 98 43.13 -1.30 -4.47
CA ILE A 98 42.79 -0.58 -5.71
C ILE A 98 43.50 0.75 -5.76
N GLU A 99 43.50 1.52 -4.67
CA GLU A 99 44.14 2.83 -4.56
C GLU A 99 45.64 2.73 -4.80
N MET A 100 46.30 1.73 -4.19
CA MET A 100 47.72 1.48 -4.42
C MET A 100 48.01 1.03 -5.86
N CYS A 101 47.18 0.16 -6.44
CA CYS A 101 47.34 -0.18 -7.86
C CYS A 101 47.12 1.04 -8.77
N GLU A 102 46.27 1.99 -8.38
CA GLU A 102 45.92 3.17 -9.19
C GLU A 102 46.95 4.29 -9.10
N SER A 103 47.59 4.47 -7.94
CA SER A 103 48.68 5.43 -7.77
C SER A 103 49.88 5.12 -8.67
N ILE A 104 50.09 3.85 -9.01
CA ILE A 104 51.17 3.36 -9.89
C ILE A 104 50.75 3.37 -11.38
N LEU A 105 49.46 3.48 -11.69
CA LEU A 105 48.89 3.36 -13.04
C LEU A 105 48.43 4.70 -13.67
N PRO A 106 49.19 5.82 -13.65
CA PRO A 106 48.77 7.02 -14.36
C PRO A 106 48.80 6.80 -15.89
N LYS A 107 47.78 7.35 -16.56
CA LYS A 107 47.33 7.04 -17.94
C LYS A 107 48.38 7.24 -19.06
N HIS A 108 49.53 7.85 -18.79
CA HIS A 108 50.57 8.15 -19.78
C HIS A 108 51.71 7.13 -19.90
N VAL A 109 51.80 6.13 -19.01
CA VAL A 109 52.95 5.19 -18.97
C VAL A 109 52.59 3.76 -19.47
N ILE A 110 51.31 3.54 -19.80
CA ILE A 110 50.71 2.22 -20.08
C ILE A 110 51.26 1.52 -21.34
N LYS A 111 51.88 2.24 -22.28
CA LYS A 111 52.41 1.63 -23.53
C LYS A 111 53.74 0.90 -23.33
N PHE A 112 54.62 1.34 -22.43
CA PHE A 112 55.98 0.79 -22.28
C PHE A 112 56.06 -0.47 -21.40
N TYR A 113 55.24 -0.57 -20.35
CA TYR A 113 55.34 -1.64 -19.34
C TYR A 113 54.39 -2.83 -19.54
N LYS A 114 53.61 -2.84 -20.64
CA LYS A 114 52.61 -3.89 -20.95
C LYS A 114 53.20 -5.30 -21.07
N HIS A 115 54.49 -5.41 -21.37
CA HIS A 115 55.17 -6.69 -21.57
C HIS A 115 55.73 -7.30 -20.27
N ILE A 116 55.83 -6.52 -19.18
CA ILE A 116 56.38 -6.98 -17.90
C ILE A 116 55.35 -7.88 -17.15
N PRO A 117 55.73 -9.09 -16.71
CA PRO A 117 54.80 -10.02 -16.04
C PRO A 117 54.28 -9.50 -14.70
N GLU A 118 55.11 -8.80 -13.92
CA GLU A 118 54.77 -8.19 -12.63
C GLU A 118 53.70 -7.09 -12.80
N TYR A 119 53.80 -6.30 -13.86
CA TYR A 119 52.80 -5.29 -14.22
C TYR A 119 51.45 -5.93 -14.61
N LYS A 120 51.47 -7.08 -15.32
CA LYS A 120 50.26 -7.86 -15.60
C LYS A 120 49.64 -8.44 -14.34
N ALA A 121 50.44 -8.85 -13.36
CA ALA A 121 49.97 -9.35 -12.07
C ALA A 121 49.25 -8.24 -11.28
N LEU A 122 49.81 -7.03 -11.21
CA LEU A 122 49.15 -5.86 -10.60
C LEU A 122 47.81 -5.53 -11.27
N LEU A 123 47.74 -5.55 -12.60
CA LEU A 123 46.48 -5.36 -13.32
C LEU A 123 45.45 -6.46 -13.02
N LYS A 124 45.91 -7.70 -12.82
CA LYS A 124 45.04 -8.82 -12.41
C LYS A 124 44.47 -8.59 -11.01
N PHE A 125 45.29 -8.18 -10.04
CA PHE A 125 44.83 -7.85 -8.69
C PHE A 125 43.90 -6.65 -8.66
N ARG A 126 44.17 -5.59 -9.43
CA ARG A 126 43.26 -4.45 -9.58
C ARG A 126 41.90 -4.89 -10.15
N LYS A 127 41.89 -5.70 -11.21
CA LYS A 127 40.64 -6.21 -11.80
C LYS A 127 39.90 -7.16 -10.85
N ALA A 128 40.61 -8.06 -10.17
CA ALA A 128 40.02 -8.98 -9.21
C ALA A 128 39.43 -8.23 -8.00
N SER A 129 40.16 -7.24 -7.47
CA SER A 129 39.70 -6.39 -6.35
C SER A 129 38.50 -5.55 -6.75
N LYS A 130 38.52 -4.90 -7.93
CA LYS A 130 37.35 -4.18 -8.47
C LYS A 130 36.17 -5.11 -8.71
N HIS A 131 36.39 -6.33 -9.20
CA HIS A 131 35.31 -7.30 -9.40
C HIS A 131 34.72 -7.76 -8.06
N LYS A 132 35.55 -8.04 -7.06
CA LYS A 132 35.10 -8.45 -5.71
C LYS A 132 34.40 -7.29 -4.97
N LEU A 133 34.84 -6.05 -5.17
CA LEU A 133 34.19 -4.82 -4.66
C LEU A 133 32.88 -4.49 -5.41
N ASN A 134 32.83 -4.73 -6.72
CA ASN A 134 31.68 -4.50 -7.59
C ASN A 134 30.70 -5.68 -7.65
N GLN A 135 30.92 -6.76 -6.89
CA GLN A 135 29.87 -7.74 -6.58
C GLN A 135 28.83 -7.09 -5.65
N ARG A 136 28.15 -6.05 -6.13
CA ARG A 136 26.87 -5.63 -5.58
C ARG A 136 25.85 -6.70 -5.92
N VAL A 137 24.98 -6.93 -4.95
CA VAL A 137 23.84 -7.84 -5.06
C VAL A 137 22.96 -7.38 -6.21
N ASP A 138 22.90 -8.16 -7.29
CA ASP A 138 21.95 -7.91 -8.37
C ASP A 138 20.56 -8.29 -7.83
N LEU A 139 19.78 -7.26 -7.46
CA LEU A 139 18.50 -7.40 -6.76
C LEU A 139 17.53 -8.31 -7.53
N MET A 140 17.59 -8.28 -8.86
CA MET A 140 16.73 -9.08 -9.75
C MET A 140 16.98 -10.59 -9.63
N LYS A 141 18.14 -11.01 -9.11
CA LYS A 141 18.44 -12.44 -8.84
C LYS A 141 17.98 -12.90 -7.46
N ARG A 142 17.71 -11.97 -6.53
CA ARG A 142 17.42 -12.28 -5.13
C ARG A 142 16.00 -11.96 -4.70
N LEU A 143 15.36 -11.00 -5.36
CA LEU A 143 13.99 -10.59 -5.04
C LEU A 143 12.99 -11.44 -5.82
N PRO A 144 11.89 -11.88 -5.17
CA PRO A 144 10.73 -12.45 -5.86
C PRO A 144 10.15 -11.50 -6.90
N TYR A 145 9.60 -12.06 -7.97
CA TYR A 145 8.99 -11.36 -9.11
C TYR A 145 8.00 -10.27 -8.69
N ASP A 146 7.16 -10.55 -7.71
CA ASP A 146 6.12 -9.62 -7.24
C ASP A 146 6.70 -8.36 -6.58
N ILE A 147 7.81 -8.49 -5.84
CA ILE A 147 8.48 -7.34 -5.20
C ILE A 147 9.12 -6.47 -6.26
N VAL A 148 9.72 -7.09 -7.28
CA VAL A 148 10.34 -6.39 -8.40
C VAL A 148 9.30 -5.60 -9.19
N ILE A 149 8.14 -6.19 -9.49
CA ILE A 149 7.03 -5.49 -10.15
C ILE A 149 6.52 -4.32 -9.32
N THR A 150 6.35 -4.53 -8.01
CA THR A 150 5.86 -3.48 -7.11
C THR A 150 6.81 -2.27 -7.10
N ILE A 151 8.12 -2.51 -7.15
CA ILE A 151 9.13 -1.45 -7.23
C ILE A 151 9.10 -0.78 -8.60
N LEU A 152 9.09 -1.56 -9.69
CA LEU A 152 9.09 -1.03 -11.05
C LEU A 152 7.84 -0.19 -11.35
N ASN A 153 6.68 -0.56 -10.80
CA ASN A 153 5.43 0.20 -10.92
C ASN A 153 5.44 1.56 -10.17
N GLN A 154 6.43 1.82 -9.31
CA GLN A 154 6.60 3.12 -8.64
C GLN A 154 7.62 4.04 -9.32
N LEU A 155 8.31 3.56 -10.35
CA LEU A 155 9.35 4.32 -11.05
C LEU A 155 8.77 5.16 -12.19
N THR A 156 9.37 6.32 -12.45
CA THR A 156 9.01 7.14 -13.60
C THR A 156 9.48 6.50 -14.90
N PHE A 157 8.91 6.90 -16.03
CA PHE A 157 9.30 6.38 -17.33
C PHE A 157 10.82 6.56 -17.62
N SER A 158 11.36 7.73 -17.27
CA SER A 158 12.80 8.02 -17.35
C SER A 158 13.63 7.05 -16.48
N ASP A 159 13.17 6.74 -15.27
CA ASP A 159 13.86 5.80 -14.37
C ASP A 159 13.80 4.35 -14.90
N ILE A 160 12.68 3.94 -15.50
CA ILE A 160 12.52 2.62 -16.13
C ILE A 160 13.46 2.49 -17.34
N LEU A 161 13.59 3.53 -18.16
CA LEU A 161 14.57 3.57 -19.26
C LEU A 161 16.00 3.46 -18.76
N ASN A 162 16.33 4.10 -17.64
CA ASN A 162 17.63 3.97 -16.99
C ASN A 162 17.85 2.53 -16.49
N CYS A 163 16.82 1.88 -15.94
CA CYS A 163 16.86 0.49 -15.50
C CYS A 163 17.15 -0.50 -16.65
N LEU A 164 16.68 -0.25 -17.87
CA LEU A 164 16.99 -1.07 -19.06
C LEU A 164 18.48 -1.03 -19.46
N ASN A 165 19.22 -0.03 -18.99
CA ASN A 165 20.65 0.14 -19.24
C ASN A 165 21.54 -0.39 -18.11
N VAL A 166 20.96 -0.86 -16.98
CA VAL A 166 21.71 -1.35 -15.81
C VAL A 166 22.39 -2.70 -16.07
N SER A 167 21.64 -3.71 -16.56
CA SER A 167 22.20 -5.03 -16.87
C SER A 167 21.34 -5.81 -17.86
N LYS A 168 21.91 -6.84 -18.49
CA LYS A 168 21.15 -7.74 -19.40
C LYS A 168 19.99 -8.44 -18.69
N LEU A 169 20.12 -8.73 -17.39
CA LEU A 169 19.08 -9.37 -16.60
C LEU A 169 17.94 -8.42 -16.26
N TRP A 170 18.25 -7.18 -15.87
CA TRP A 170 17.25 -6.13 -15.69
C TRP A 170 16.42 -5.94 -16.96
N ARG A 171 17.10 -5.90 -18.11
CA ARG A 171 16.45 -5.80 -19.41
C ARG A 171 15.53 -6.99 -19.70
N GLN A 172 15.98 -8.22 -19.49
CA GLN A 172 15.15 -9.41 -19.71
C GLN A 172 13.95 -9.48 -18.76
N TYR A 173 14.11 -9.02 -17.51
CA TYR A 173 13.04 -9.04 -16.52
C TYR A 173 11.96 -8.00 -16.81
N ILE A 174 12.36 -6.76 -17.11
CA ILE A 174 11.43 -5.68 -17.46
C ILE A 174 10.64 -6.04 -18.72
N LEU A 175 11.32 -6.64 -19.73
CA LEU A 175 10.67 -7.07 -20.97
C LEU A 175 9.80 -8.33 -20.83
N GLY A 176 10.05 -9.15 -19.80
CA GLY A 176 9.24 -10.35 -19.51
C GLY A 176 8.04 -10.09 -18.60
N CYS A 177 7.87 -8.86 -18.11
CA CYS A 177 6.79 -8.49 -17.21
C CYS A 177 5.57 -7.96 -17.98
N GLU A 178 4.52 -8.77 -18.09
CA GLU A 178 3.21 -8.36 -18.67
C GLU A 178 2.43 -7.35 -17.79
N THR A 179 2.96 -6.98 -16.62
CA THR A 179 2.23 -6.23 -15.57
C THR A 179 2.87 -4.89 -15.19
N ILE A 180 3.93 -4.46 -15.88
CA ILE A 180 4.52 -3.13 -15.68
C ILE A 180 3.61 -2.11 -16.35
N LYS A 181 2.89 -1.33 -15.54
CA LYS A 181 1.92 -0.36 -16.01
C LYS A 181 2.62 0.97 -16.32
N VAL A 182 3.19 1.12 -17.52
CA VAL A 182 3.59 2.44 -18.03
C VAL A 182 2.32 3.18 -18.47
N GLN A 183 1.51 3.60 -17.50
CA GLN A 183 0.18 4.14 -17.77
C GLN A 183 0.23 5.43 -18.60
N ASN A 184 1.22 6.29 -18.40
CA ASN A 184 1.31 7.59 -19.05
C ASN A 184 2.68 7.79 -19.70
N LEU A 185 2.72 7.90 -21.02
CA LEU A 185 3.89 8.34 -21.78
C LEU A 185 3.68 9.79 -22.19
N ILE A 186 4.54 10.69 -21.68
CA ILE A 186 4.53 12.10 -22.06
C ILE A 186 5.82 12.36 -22.85
N LEU A 187 5.66 12.66 -24.13
CA LEU A 187 6.75 13.09 -24.99
C LEU A 187 6.84 14.62 -24.91
N THR A 188 7.90 15.11 -24.26
CA THR A 188 8.25 16.54 -24.21
C THR A 188 9.65 16.78 -24.74
N ASP A 189 9.91 18.02 -25.17
CA ASP A 189 11.25 18.46 -25.58
C ASP A 189 12.28 18.25 -24.47
N GLU A 190 11.92 18.52 -23.21
CA GLU A 190 12.80 18.28 -22.05
C GLU A 190 13.17 16.81 -21.90
N MET A 191 12.22 15.89 -22.10
CA MET A 191 12.47 14.45 -21.99
C MET A 191 13.42 13.96 -23.10
N MET A 192 13.19 14.41 -24.34
CA MET A 192 14.05 14.05 -25.48
C MET A 192 15.46 14.59 -25.26
N THR A 193 15.58 15.86 -24.83
CA THR A 193 16.87 16.51 -24.56
C THR A 193 17.61 15.86 -23.39
N ASP A 194 16.92 15.52 -22.29
CA ASP A 194 17.51 14.83 -21.13
C ASP A 194 17.96 13.40 -21.49
N TYR A 195 17.23 12.70 -22.37
CA TYR A 195 17.64 11.38 -22.87
C TYR A 195 18.91 11.47 -23.73
N PHE A 196 18.94 12.38 -24.70
CA PHE A 196 20.08 12.53 -25.61
C PHE A 196 21.34 13.01 -24.89
N THR A 197 21.20 13.92 -23.92
CA THR A 197 22.33 14.43 -23.11
C THR A 197 22.91 13.38 -22.16
N ARG A 198 22.09 12.52 -21.55
CA ARG A 198 22.57 11.49 -20.60
C ARG A 198 23.09 10.23 -21.25
N THR A 199 22.51 9.80 -22.36
CA THR A 199 22.86 8.52 -23.01
C THR A 199 23.87 8.67 -24.15
N GLY A 200 24.10 9.89 -24.64
CA GLY A 200 25.01 10.17 -25.76
C GLY A 200 24.67 9.40 -27.05
N SER A 201 23.42 8.92 -27.17
CA SER A 201 22.97 7.97 -28.20
C SER A 201 22.11 8.64 -29.27
N SER A 202 22.02 8.03 -30.47
CA SER A 202 21.22 8.53 -31.60
C SER A 202 19.72 8.21 -31.46
N SER A 203 18.85 8.93 -32.19
CA SER A 203 17.38 8.74 -32.26
C SER A 203 16.92 7.27 -32.46
N SER A 204 17.75 6.44 -33.08
CA SER A 204 17.51 5.00 -33.25
C SER A 204 17.43 4.16 -31.96
N SER A 205 18.08 4.59 -30.87
CA SER A 205 18.02 3.89 -29.58
C SER A 205 16.75 4.22 -28.82
N LEU A 206 16.27 5.46 -28.95
CA LEU A 206 15.00 5.92 -28.39
C LEU A 206 13.84 5.20 -29.07
N TYR A 207 13.88 5.08 -30.40
CA TYR A 207 12.93 4.25 -31.17
C TYR A 207 12.85 2.81 -30.63
N ARG A 208 13.99 2.12 -30.47
CA ARG A 208 13.99 0.75 -29.93
C ARG A 208 13.46 0.68 -28.51
N ALA A 209 13.75 1.69 -27.68
CA ALA A 209 13.26 1.72 -26.31
C ALA A 209 11.73 1.90 -26.25
N VAL A 210 11.17 2.78 -27.09
CA VAL A 210 9.72 3.00 -27.16
C VAL A 210 8.99 1.84 -27.82
N GLN A 211 9.59 1.19 -28.83
CA GLN A 211 9.04 -0.03 -29.44
C GLN A 211 8.97 -1.20 -28.44
N LEU A 212 9.91 -1.28 -27.49
CA LEU A 212 9.96 -2.36 -26.49
C LEU A 212 8.90 -2.23 -25.39
N ILE A 213 8.28 -1.06 -25.24
CA ILE A 213 7.30 -0.76 -24.18
C ILE A 213 5.92 -0.40 -24.72
N SER A 214 5.76 -0.28 -26.05
CA SER A 214 4.55 0.29 -26.69
C SER A 214 3.28 -0.49 -26.36
N ASP A 215 3.39 -1.80 -26.15
CA ASP A 215 2.28 -2.67 -25.72
C ASP A 215 1.80 -2.38 -24.29
N GLN A 216 2.58 -1.67 -23.47
CA GLN A 216 2.23 -1.37 -22.07
C GLN A 216 1.71 0.06 -21.85
N VAL A 217 1.64 0.88 -22.91
CA VAL A 217 1.24 2.30 -22.83
C VAL A 217 -0.27 2.46 -22.97
N MET A 218 -0.89 3.11 -21.97
CA MET A 218 -2.35 3.36 -21.92
C MET A 218 -2.72 4.79 -22.29
N ASN A 219 -1.91 5.78 -21.91
CA ASN A 219 -2.15 7.19 -22.19
C ASN A 219 -0.90 7.80 -22.84
N LEU A 220 -1.07 8.46 -23.98
CA LEU A 220 0.01 9.10 -24.73
C LEU A 220 -0.27 10.60 -24.83
N LYS A 221 0.63 11.43 -24.30
CA LYS A 221 0.61 12.88 -24.45
C LYS A 221 1.82 13.34 -25.25
N ILE A 222 1.60 14.14 -26.29
CA ILE A 222 2.64 14.67 -27.17
C ILE A 222 2.64 16.18 -27.05
N ASN A 223 3.73 16.76 -26.54
CA ASN A 223 3.91 18.20 -26.40
C ASN A 223 5.37 18.57 -26.75
N CYS A 224 5.64 18.69 -28.05
CA CYS A 224 6.98 18.94 -28.60
C CYS A 224 6.96 20.16 -29.53
N SER A 225 8.08 20.91 -29.57
CA SER A 225 8.27 22.03 -30.50
C SER A 225 8.55 21.57 -31.95
N GLU A 226 8.37 22.47 -32.93
CA GLU A 226 8.61 22.22 -34.37
C GLU A 226 9.96 21.54 -34.66
N SER A 227 11.00 21.77 -33.85
CA SER A 227 12.35 21.24 -34.06
C SER A 227 12.49 19.72 -33.90
N GLN A 228 11.59 19.06 -33.18
CA GLN A 228 11.65 17.63 -32.85
C GLN A 228 10.54 16.80 -33.54
N VAL A 229 9.69 17.43 -34.36
CA VAL A 229 8.49 16.82 -34.94
C VAL A 229 8.83 15.68 -35.91
N GLU A 230 9.86 15.80 -36.74
CA GLU A 230 10.26 14.74 -37.68
C GLU A 230 10.75 13.46 -36.95
N GLU A 231 11.44 13.60 -35.81
CA GLU A 231 11.90 12.45 -35.04
C GLU A 231 10.74 11.74 -34.34
N VAL A 232 9.80 12.52 -33.78
CA VAL A 232 8.57 11.99 -33.16
C VAL A 232 7.66 11.35 -34.22
N ALA A 233 7.53 11.94 -35.40
CA ALA A 233 6.76 11.40 -36.52
C ALA A 233 7.31 10.06 -37.02
N ASN A 234 8.63 9.95 -37.15
CA ASN A 234 9.29 8.69 -37.54
C ASN A 234 9.17 7.60 -36.47
N LEU A 235 9.16 7.99 -35.19
CA LEU A 235 8.93 7.08 -34.08
C LEU A 235 7.50 6.53 -34.09
N LEU A 236 6.51 7.41 -34.24
CA LEU A 236 5.09 7.06 -34.17
C LEU A 236 4.59 6.29 -35.40
N ASN A 237 5.17 6.52 -36.58
CA ASN A 237 4.81 5.78 -37.80
C ASN A 237 5.21 4.30 -37.76
N ASN A 238 6.22 3.94 -36.97
CA ASN A 238 6.82 2.60 -36.96
C ASN A 238 6.46 1.78 -35.70
N VAL A 239 5.69 2.36 -34.76
CA VAL A 239 5.34 1.74 -33.48
C VAL A 239 3.82 1.56 -33.39
N SER A 240 3.36 0.36 -33.04
CA SER A 240 1.95 0.04 -32.79
C SER A 240 1.65 0.04 -31.31
N PHE A 241 0.57 0.72 -30.91
CA PHE A 241 0.11 0.81 -29.52
C PHE A 241 -1.20 0.02 -29.37
N HIS A 242 -1.11 -1.24 -28.97
CA HIS A 242 -2.28 -2.12 -28.91
C HIS A 242 -3.25 -1.84 -27.75
N HIS A 243 -2.79 -1.17 -26.69
CA HIS A 243 -3.54 -0.93 -25.45
C HIS A 243 -3.77 0.57 -25.13
N LEU A 244 -3.63 1.46 -26.11
CA LEU A 244 -3.78 2.90 -25.91
C LEU A 244 -5.26 3.29 -25.71
N HIS A 245 -5.61 3.85 -24.55
CA HIS A 245 -6.95 4.34 -24.17
C HIS A 245 -7.12 5.85 -24.36
N SER A 246 -6.06 6.65 -24.11
CA SER A 246 -6.11 8.11 -24.27
C SER A 246 -4.96 8.64 -25.12
N LEU A 247 -5.28 9.56 -26.04
CA LEU A 247 -4.33 10.28 -26.88
C LEU A 247 -4.54 11.79 -26.75
N GLU A 248 -3.49 12.51 -26.38
CA GLU A 248 -3.47 13.97 -26.29
C GLU A 248 -2.34 14.54 -27.15
N VAL A 249 -2.69 15.45 -28.06
CA VAL A 249 -1.74 16.13 -28.96
C VAL A 249 -1.83 17.64 -28.71
N GLY A 250 -0.75 18.20 -28.17
CA GLY A 250 -0.65 19.62 -27.81
C GLY A 250 -0.52 20.55 -29.02
N GLU A 251 -0.55 21.86 -28.73
CA GLU A 251 -0.52 22.97 -29.69
C GLU A 251 0.70 22.92 -30.64
N ASP A 252 0.51 23.35 -31.90
CA ASP A 252 1.49 23.45 -33.02
C ASP A 252 1.95 22.19 -33.79
N ILE A 253 1.53 20.98 -33.43
CA ILE A 253 2.07 19.73 -34.05
C ILE A 253 1.25 19.22 -35.27
N GLY A 254 -0.06 19.56 -35.34
CA GLY A 254 -1.05 18.88 -36.19
C GLY A 254 -0.86 18.91 -37.72
N LYS A 255 -0.08 19.86 -38.26
CA LYS A 255 0.17 19.97 -39.72
C LYS A 255 1.24 19.01 -40.25
N TRP A 256 2.10 18.50 -39.38
CA TRP A 256 3.33 17.80 -39.77
C TRP A 256 3.34 16.32 -39.38
N LEU A 257 2.33 15.87 -38.63
CA LEU A 257 2.21 14.51 -38.13
C LEU A 257 1.09 13.76 -38.89
N PRO A 258 1.36 12.58 -39.49
CA PRO A 258 0.30 11.76 -40.10
C PRO A 258 -0.55 11.08 -39.00
N ILE A 259 -1.43 11.83 -38.34
CA ILE A 259 -2.26 11.31 -37.23
C ILE A 259 -3.16 10.15 -37.69
N ALA A 260 -3.52 10.09 -38.98
CA ALA A 260 -4.31 8.99 -39.54
C ALA A 260 -3.59 7.63 -39.50
N THR A 261 -2.25 7.59 -39.62
CA THR A 261 -1.49 6.34 -39.48
C THR A 261 -1.38 5.93 -38.01
N LEU A 262 -1.19 6.90 -37.11
CA LEU A 262 -1.19 6.68 -35.66
C LEU A 262 -2.53 6.09 -35.19
N LEU A 263 -3.65 6.71 -35.59
CA LEU A 263 -5.00 6.24 -35.24
C LEU A 263 -5.29 4.85 -35.80
N LYS A 264 -4.83 4.52 -37.02
CA LYS A 264 -4.92 3.16 -37.57
C LYS A 264 -4.14 2.13 -36.74
N ASN A 265 -2.98 2.51 -36.23
CA ASN A 265 -2.12 1.66 -35.42
C ASN A 265 -2.59 1.51 -33.96
N SER A 266 -3.47 2.39 -33.47
CA SER A 266 -3.99 2.41 -32.09
C SER A 266 -5.52 2.26 -31.96
N SER A 267 -6.22 1.93 -33.05
CA SER A 267 -7.69 2.04 -33.19
C SER A 267 -8.54 1.16 -32.26
N ARG A 268 -8.03 0.02 -31.77
CA ARG A 268 -8.84 -0.99 -31.08
C ARG A 268 -9.19 -0.64 -29.63
N ALA A 269 -8.31 0.07 -28.93
CA ALA A 269 -8.44 0.32 -27.47
C ALA A 269 -8.72 1.79 -27.13
N LEU A 270 -8.71 2.69 -28.13
CA LEU A 270 -8.76 4.12 -27.92
C LEU A 270 -10.17 4.58 -27.52
N GLU A 271 -10.29 5.17 -26.33
CA GLU A 271 -11.54 5.67 -25.74
C GLU A 271 -11.59 7.21 -25.73
N GLN A 272 -10.46 7.89 -25.65
CA GLN A 272 -10.37 9.35 -25.52
C GLN A 272 -9.36 9.95 -26.49
N ILE A 273 -9.77 11.03 -27.17
CA ILE A 273 -8.90 11.83 -28.03
C ILE A 273 -9.04 13.31 -27.69
N TYR A 274 -7.89 13.97 -27.52
CA TYR A 274 -7.74 15.39 -27.32
C TYR A 274 -6.82 15.96 -28.41
N LEU A 275 -7.36 16.82 -29.26
CA LEU A 275 -6.65 17.46 -30.37
C LEU A 275 -6.70 18.98 -30.19
N ASP A 276 -5.59 19.57 -29.76
CA ASP A 276 -5.49 21.02 -29.62
C ASP A 276 -5.04 21.70 -30.92
N THR A 277 -4.88 20.98 -32.04
CA THR A 277 -4.28 21.52 -33.29
C THR A 277 -5.09 21.26 -34.56
N SER A 278 -4.77 22.00 -35.63
CA SER A 278 -5.31 21.76 -36.99
C SER A 278 -4.76 20.46 -37.54
N CYS A 279 -5.56 19.42 -37.45
CA CYS A 279 -5.32 18.17 -38.12
C CYS A 279 -6.09 18.17 -39.45
N GLU A 280 -5.50 17.67 -40.53
CA GLU A 280 -6.22 17.36 -41.79
C GLU A 280 -6.94 16.00 -41.67
N ILE A 281 -7.84 15.85 -40.69
CA ILE A 281 -8.60 14.61 -40.46
C ILE A 281 -10.06 14.96 -40.21
N THR A 282 -10.96 14.22 -40.84
CA THR A 282 -12.40 14.42 -40.69
C THR A 282 -12.96 13.70 -39.46
N LEU A 283 -14.00 14.25 -38.81
CA LEU A 283 -14.67 13.59 -37.68
C LEU A 283 -15.23 12.21 -38.07
N TYR A 284 -15.67 12.06 -39.32
CA TYR A 284 -16.10 10.78 -39.88
C TYR A 284 -14.95 9.76 -39.90
N GLU A 285 -13.76 10.14 -40.38
CA GLU A 285 -12.59 9.26 -40.37
C GLU A 285 -12.16 8.86 -38.96
N ILE A 286 -12.26 9.76 -37.98
CA ILE A 286 -11.99 9.41 -36.57
C ILE A 286 -12.99 8.37 -36.07
N LEU A 287 -14.29 8.58 -36.33
CA LEU A 287 -15.34 7.67 -35.88
C LEU A 287 -15.34 6.33 -36.63
N ASP A 288 -14.94 6.30 -37.90
CA ASP A 288 -14.81 5.09 -38.71
C ASP A 288 -13.57 4.26 -38.29
N ILE A 289 -12.45 4.94 -38.02
CA ILE A 289 -11.21 4.29 -37.56
C ILE A 289 -11.35 3.82 -36.10
N CYS A 290 -11.97 4.60 -35.21
CA CYS A 290 -12.03 4.35 -33.76
C CYS A 290 -13.44 4.01 -33.28
N GLN A 291 -13.79 2.72 -33.30
CA GLN A 291 -15.14 2.23 -32.98
C GLN A 291 -15.54 2.37 -31.48
N ASN A 292 -14.57 2.45 -30.58
CA ASN A 292 -14.78 2.48 -29.12
C ASN A 292 -14.68 3.88 -28.49
N ILE A 293 -14.59 4.93 -29.31
CA ILE A 293 -14.32 6.28 -28.81
C ILE A 293 -15.51 6.84 -28.01
N GLN A 294 -15.23 7.30 -26.80
CA GLN A 294 -16.22 7.86 -25.87
C GLN A 294 -16.14 9.38 -25.77
N ILE A 295 -14.93 9.94 -25.88
CA ILE A 295 -14.65 11.38 -25.73
C ILE A 295 -13.82 11.87 -26.91
N VAL A 296 -14.30 12.94 -27.53
CA VAL A 296 -13.56 13.71 -28.54
C VAL A 296 -13.56 15.18 -28.11
N LYS A 297 -12.37 15.73 -27.85
CA LYS A 297 -12.17 17.17 -27.65
C LYS A 297 -11.29 17.74 -28.75
N CYS A 298 -11.78 18.80 -29.41
CA CYS A 298 -11.02 19.58 -30.38
C CYS A 298 -10.89 21.02 -29.89
N GLY A 299 -9.66 21.46 -29.60
CA GLY A 299 -9.37 22.69 -28.84
C GLY A 299 -9.14 23.97 -29.66
N THR A 300 -8.90 23.90 -30.98
CA THR A 300 -8.58 25.10 -31.78
C THR A 300 -9.53 25.36 -32.96
N PRO A 301 -9.81 26.63 -33.28
CA PRO A 301 -10.65 27.01 -34.41
C PRO A 301 -9.83 26.91 -35.68
N LEU A 302 -9.90 25.78 -36.37
CA LEU A 302 -9.15 25.58 -37.59
C LEU A 302 -10.05 25.13 -38.73
N HIS A 303 -9.73 25.67 -39.90
CA HIS A 303 -10.24 25.37 -41.23
C HIS A 303 -10.19 23.88 -41.64
N SER A 304 -10.03 22.90 -40.74
CA SER A 304 -9.45 21.60 -41.07
C SER A 304 -10.10 20.34 -40.51
N VAL A 305 -11.23 20.37 -39.79
CA VAL A 305 -12.13 19.19 -39.80
C VAL A 305 -13.14 19.41 -40.91
N LYS A 306 -12.75 19.11 -42.16
CA LYS A 306 -13.72 19.06 -43.25
C LYS A 306 -14.74 17.98 -42.91
N LEU A 307 -15.98 18.34 -42.61
CA LEU A 307 -17.08 17.40 -42.79
C LEU A 307 -17.12 17.11 -44.28
N SER A 308 -16.89 15.85 -44.65
CA SER A 308 -16.82 15.35 -46.03
C SER A 308 -17.78 16.09 -46.97
N ASP A 309 -17.30 16.55 -48.13
CA ASP A 309 -18.12 17.21 -49.17
C ASP A 309 -19.26 16.30 -49.71
N THR A 310 -19.24 15.01 -49.35
CA THR A 310 -20.11 13.94 -49.83
C THR A 310 -21.29 13.68 -48.90
N LYS A 311 -22.51 14.02 -49.36
CA LYS A 311 -23.81 13.68 -48.73
C LYS A 311 -23.97 12.20 -48.30
N ARG A 312 -23.14 11.28 -48.81
CA ARG A 312 -23.19 9.85 -48.50
C ARG A 312 -22.57 9.50 -47.15
N ASP A 313 -21.55 10.21 -46.69
CA ASP A 313 -20.80 9.82 -45.47
C ASP A 313 -21.51 10.26 -44.19
N ILE A 314 -22.30 11.33 -44.27
CA ILE A 314 -23.11 11.90 -43.17
C ILE A 314 -24.34 11.01 -42.84
N LEU A 315 -24.84 10.20 -43.79
CA LEU A 315 -26.00 9.34 -43.61
C LEU A 315 -25.71 8.04 -42.82
N TYR A 316 -24.44 7.70 -42.57
CA TYR A 316 -24.02 6.44 -41.92
C TYR A 316 -23.38 6.63 -40.53
N LEU A 317 -23.45 7.82 -39.95
CA LEU A 317 -22.97 8.08 -38.59
C LEU A 317 -23.90 7.40 -37.56
N HIS A 318 -23.57 6.16 -37.19
CA HIS A 318 -24.23 5.38 -36.14
C HIS A 318 -23.24 5.00 -35.02
N SER A 319 -22.49 5.96 -34.50
CA SER A 319 -21.67 5.70 -33.31
C SER A 319 -22.55 5.62 -32.07
N THR A 320 -22.55 4.45 -31.41
CA THR A 320 -23.30 4.19 -30.17
C THR A 320 -22.47 4.47 -28.91
N THR A 321 -21.17 4.77 -29.03
CA THR A 321 -20.23 4.82 -27.90
C THR A 321 -19.85 6.24 -27.48
N LEU A 322 -20.00 7.23 -28.36
CA LEU A 322 -19.62 8.62 -28.05
C LEU A 322 -20.58 9.24 -27.02
N THR A 323 -20.01 9.73 -25.91
CA THR A 323 -20.75 10.34 -24.80
C THR A 323 -20.47 11.83 -24.63
N ARG A 324 -19.26 12.29 -25.00
CA ARG A 324 -18.85 13.70 -24.88
C ARG A 324 -18.22 14.21 -26.16
N LEU A 325 -18.68 15.35 -26.63
CA LEU A 325 -18.23 15.98 -27.87
C LEU A 325 -17.99 17.48 -27.64
N HIS A 326 -16.76 17.94 -27.92
CA HIS A 326 -16.40 19.35 -27.90
C HIS A 326 -15.99 19.76 -29.31
N ILE A 327 -16.75 20.68 -29.92
CA ILE A 327 -16.57 21.08 -31.32
C ILE A 327 -16.72 22.59 -31.53
N THR A 328 -16.09 23.09 -32.60
CA THR A 328 -16.26 24.46 -33.13
C THR A 328 -17.17 24.43 -34.36
N THR A 329 -18.05 25.41 -34.57
CA THR A 329 -19.04 25.39 -35.66
C THR A 329 -18.61 26.11 -36.95
N LYS A 330 -17.47 26.82 -36.95
CA LYS A 330 -16.93 27.55 -38.10
C LYS A 330 -16.74 26.64 -39.32
N GLY A 331 -17.41 26.98 -40.43
CA GLY A 331 -17.26 26.29 -41.71
C GLY A 331 -18.12 25.05 -41.90
N ILE A 332 -18.98 24.70 -40.94
CA ILE A 332 -19.95 23.61 -41.05
C ILE A 332 -21.30 24.17 -41.50
N ARG A 333 -21.99 23.53 -42.45
CA ARG A 333 -23.36 23.93 -42.80
C ARG A 333 -24.34 23.50 -41.70
N ASP A 334 -25.29 24.37 -41.40
CA ASP A 334 -26.37 24.16 -40.42
C ASP A 334 -27.11 22.81 -40.59
N GLU A 335 -27.33 22.35 -41.82
CA GLU A 335 -27.98 21.05 -42.10
C GLU A 335 -27.13 19.85 -41.64
N ASP A 336 -25.80 19.93 -41.79
CA ASP A 336 -24.87 18.84 -41.48
C ASP A 336 -24.75 18.63 -39.96
N ILE A 337 -24.82 19.70 -39.18
CA ILE A 337 -24.87 19.68 -37.71
C ILE A 337 -26.10 18.92 -37.21
N GLY A 338 -27.27 19.19 -37.81
CA GLY A 338 -28.52 18.51 -37.46
C GLY A 338 -28.44 16.99 -37.71
N HIS A 339 -27.73 16.57 -38.76
CA HIS A 339 -27.48 15.16 -39.03
C HIS A 339 -26.52 14.51 -38.02
N ILE A 340 -25.47 15.21 -37.58
CA ILE A 340 -24.53 14.72 -36.56
C ILE A 340 -25.24 14.49 -35.21
N LEU A 341 -26.02 15.47 -34.74
CA LEU A 341 -26.77 15.37 -33.49
C LEU A 341 -27.82 14.26 -33.53
N LYS A 342 -28.40 13.99 -34.71
CA LYS A 342 -29.35 12.89 -34.92
C LYS A 342 -28.67 11.51 -35.01
N GLY A 343 -27.43 11.45 -35.49
CA GLY A 343 -26.64 10.22 -35.62
C GLY A 343 -26.05 9.70 -34.31
N ILE A 344 -25.72 10.60 -33.37
CA ILE A 344 -25.08 10.27 -32.09
C ILE A 344 -26.13 10.17 -30.96
N ILE A 345 -26.60 8.94 -30.70
CA ILE A 345 -27.75 8.69 -29.81
C ILE A 345 -27.39 8.88 -28.33
N ASN A 346 -26.15 8.58 -27.92
CA ASN A 346 -25.73 8.50 -26.53
C ASN A 346 -24.98 9.75 -26.01
N LEU A 347 -25.04 10.86 -26.74
CA LEU A 347 -24.39 12.11 -26.35
C LEU A 347 -25.00 12.67 -25.05
N ARG A 348 -24.15 12.86 -24.03
CA ARG A 348 -24.51 13.40 -22.70
C ARG A 348 -23.97 14.82 -22.49
N GLU A 349 -22.76 15.10 -22.96
CA GLU A 349 -22.12 16.41 -22.84
C GLU A 349 -21.79 16.96 -24.23
N LEU A 350 -22.21 18.20 -24.47
CA LEU A 350 -21.92 18.95 -25.68
C LEU A 350 -21.38 20.32 -25.30
N MET A 351 -20.14 20.59 -25.69
CA MET A 351 -19.50 21.89 -25.53
C MET A 351 -19.24 22.50 -26.90
N ILE A 352 -19.62 23.76 -27.05
CA ILE A 352 -19.50 24.49 -28.31
C ILE A 352 -18.79 25.81 -28.04
N ALA A 353 -17.69 26.00 -28.76
CA ALA A 353 -16.97 27.26 -28.78
C ALA A 353 -17.41 28.04 -30.02
N GLU A 354 -18.51 28.81 -29.95
CA GLU A 354 -18.96 29.87 -30.90
C GLU A 354 -20.41 30.38 -30.71
N ASP A 355 -20.65 31.63 -31.14
CA ASP A 355 -21.95 32.34 -31.15
C ASP A 355 -22.76 32.14 -32.45
N ASN A 356 -23.35 30.96 -32.69
CA ASN A 356 -24.29 30.76 -33.80
C ASN A 356 -25.75 30.61 -33.31
N PRO A 357 -26.64 31.60 -33.51
CA PRO A 357 -28.03 31.55 -33.04
C PRO A 357 -28.89 30.50 -33.77
N VAL A 358 -28.51 30.10 -34.98
CA VAL A 358 -29.23 29.07 -35.76
C VAL A 358 -29.06 27.68 -35.13
N PHE A 359 -27.92 27.45 -34.45
CA PHE A 359 -27.58 26.19 -33.81
C PHE A 359 -28.55 25.80 -32.70
N LEU A 360 -28.99 26.76 -31.88
CA LEU A 360 -29.95 26.48 -30.80
C LEU A 360 -31.29 25.96 -31.35
N ASN A 361 -31.70 26.46 -32.52
CA ASN A 361 -32.91 26.00 -33.22
C ASN A 361 -32.72 24.57 -33.79
N ILE A 362 -31.50 24.22 -34.20
CA ILE A 362 -31.12 22.88 -34.65
C ILE A 362 -31.05 21.91 -33.47
N LEU A 363 -30.47 22.32 -32.34
CA LEU A 363 -30.41 21.54 -31.10
C LEU A 363 -31.81 21.29 -30.53
N TYR A 364 -32.72 22.26 -30.66
CA TYR A 364 -34.13 22.05 -30.35
C TYR A 364 -34.81 21.02 -31.27
N LYS A 365 -34.59 21.12 -32.58
CA LYS A 365 -35.22 20.22 -33.58
C LYS A 365 -34.62 18.81 -33.64
N HIS A 366 -33.34 18.66 -33.32
CA HIS A 366 -32.55 17.46 -33.59
C HIS A 366 -31.68 16.98 -32.41
N GLY A 367 -31.70 17.67 -31.27
CA GLY A 367 -30.89 17.32 -30.10
C GLY A 367 -31.29 16.01 -29.44
N SER A 368 -30.30 15.29 -28.91
CA SER A 368 -30.51 14.05 -28.16
C SER A 368 -31.24 14.32 -26.83
N ARG A 369 -32.20 13.46 -26.48
CA ARG A 369 -32.90 13.51 -25.18
C ARG A 369 -31.98 13.23 -23.97
N ASN A 370 -30.81 12.66 -24.22
CA ASN A 370 -29.85 12.23 -23.19
C ASN A 370 -28.82 13.32 -22.83
N LEU A 371 -28.88 14.50 -23.46
CA LEU A 371 -28.02 15.64 -23.13
C LEU A 371 -28.28 16.12 -21.71
N SER A 372 -27.26 16.07 -20.85
CA SER A 372 -27.27 16.52 -19.46
C SER A 372 -26.46 17.81 -19.25
N HIS A 373 -25.44 18.05 -20.07
CA HIS A 373 -24.57 19.22 -19.95
C HIS A 373 -24.43 19.93 -21.29
N ILE A 374 -24.80 21.21 -21.33
CA ILE A 374 -24.70 22.07 -22.50
C ILE A 374 -23.92 23.32 -22.10
N CYS A 375 -22.79 23.55 -22.75
CA CYS A 375 -21.93 24.71 -22.48
C CYS A 375 -21.66 25.50 -23.77
N PHE A 376 -21.98 26.79 -23.75
CA PHE A 376 -21.63 27.76 -24.79
C PHE A 376 -20.52 28.68 -24.27
N ARG A 377 -19.41 28.77 -25.01
CA ARG A 377 -18.29 29.68 -24.71
C ARG A 377 -17.85 30.47 -25.94
N PRO A 378 -17.38 31.72 -25.78
CA PRO A 378 -16.81 32.51 -26.88
C PRO A 378 -15.42 31.99 -27.29
N GLU A 379 -15.01 32.27 -28.54
CA GLU A 379 -13.66 31.96 -29.04
C GLU A 379 -12.59 32.68 -28.19
N GLY A 380 -11.60 31.94 -27.68
CA GLY A 380 -10.42 32.52 -27.01
C GLY A 380 -10.31 32.30 -25.49
N LEU A 381 -11.36 31.82 -24.82
CA LEU A 381 -11.30 31.32 -23.43
C LEU A 381 -11.14 29.79 -23.43
N HIS A 382 -10.01 29.31 -23.94
CA HIS A 382 -9.68 27.88 -24.01
C HIS A 382 -8.76 27.45 -22.86
N LYS A 383 -9.13 27.76 -21.62
CA LYS A 383 -8.58 27.04 -20.47
C LYS A 383 -9.57 25.96 -20.05
N ASP A 384 -9.03 24.74 -19.93
CA ASP A 384 -9.77 23.55 -19.52
C ASP A 384 -10.53 23.85 -18.21
N PRO A 385 -11.82 23.51 -18.08
CA PRO A 385 -12.56 23.68 -16.82
C PRO A 385 -11.95 22.87 -15.66
N SER A 386 -11.04 21.93 -15.94
CA SER A 386 -10.29 21.18 -14.93
C SER A 386 -8.94 21.78 -14.53
N ASN A 387 -8.46 22.84 -15.22
CA ASN A 387 -7.15 23.45 -14.99
C ASN A 387 -7.20 24.95 -14.64
N ASP A 388 -8.37 25.60 -14.65
CA ASP A 388 -8.54 26.90 -14.00
C ASP A 388 -8.61 26.69 -12.48
N GLU A 389 -7.45 26.76 -11.81
CA GLU A 389 -7.38 26.86 -10.35
C GLU A 389 -7.97 28.20 -9.82
N ASP A 390 -8.30 29.14 -10.73
CA ASP A 390 -8.80 30.50 -10.42
C ASP A 390 -10.32 30.64 -10.35
N ASP A 391 -11.06 29.69 -10.95
CA ASP A 391 -12.50 29.51 -10.78
C ASP A 391 -12.71 28.17 -10.09
N VAL A 392 -12.76 28.21 -8.74
CA VAL A 392 -13.27 27.09 -7.93
C VAL A 392 -14.78 27.00 -8.20
N ASP A 393 -15.17 26.61 -9.41
CA ASP A 393 -16.55 26.39 -9.75
C ASP A 393 -17.04 25.24 -8.88
N ILE A 394 -18.08 25.55 -8.10
CA ILE A 394 -18.72 24.64 -7.17
C ILE A 394 -19.09 23.36 -7.93
N ASP A 395 -18.93 22.22 -7.28
CA ASP A 395 -19.14 20.86 -7.79
C ASP A 395 -20.51 20.69 -8.50
N THR A 396 -20.61 21.18 -9.74
CA THR A 396 -21.84 21.20 -10.53
C THR A 396 -22.29 19.79 -10.89
N THR A 397 -21.40 18.81 -10.74
CA THR A 397 -21.62 17.37 -10.91
C THR A 397 -22.79 16.80 -10.09
N GLN A 398 -23.24 17.51 -9.06
CA GLN A 398 -24.38 17.14 -8.22
C GLN A 398 -25.74 17.42 -8.88
N TYR A 399 -25.78 18.19 -9.96
CA TYR A 399 -27.00 18.58 -10.65
C TYR A 399 -27.23 17.72 -11.89
N ASN A 400 -28.46 17.22 -12.06
CA ASN A 400 -28.79 16.28 -13.14
C ASN A 400 -28.71 16.92 -14.53
N ARG A 401 -28.98 18.23 -14.64
CA ARG A 401 -28.91 18.99 -15.89
C ARG A 401 -28.41 20.41 -15.66
N ILE A 402 -27.38 20.78 -16.44
CA ILE A 402 -26.65 22.03 -16.33
C ILE A 402 -26.67 22.74 -17.68
N ILE A 403 -27.03 24.01 -17.67
CA ILE A 403 -26.95 24.90 -18.83
C ILE A 403 -26.02 26.06 -18.45
N ASP A 404 -24.86 26.10 -19.10
CA ASP A 404 -23.89 27.17 -18.93
C ASP A 404 -23.78 27.99 -20.22
N ILE A 405 -24.14 29.27 -20.11
CA ILE A 405 -24.07 30.22 -21.22
C ILE A 405 -23.08 31.32 -20.82
N HIS A 406 -21.92 31.30 -21.46
CA HIS A 406 -20.93 32.37 -21.35
C HIS A 406 -20.98 33.24 -22.60
N TYR A 407 -21.31 34.53 -22.41
CA TYR A 407 -21.24 35.60 -23.43
C TYR A 407 -21.99 35.29 -24.75
N CYS A 408 -23.22 35.78 -24.93
CA CYS A 408 -23.99 35.46 -26.13
C CYS A 408 -24.94 36.61 -26.51
N ASP A 409 -24.53 37.47 -27.45
CA ASP A 409 -25.31 38.66 -27.86
C ASP A 409 -26.58 38.34 -28.67
N ASN A 410 -26.69 37.12 -29.21
CA ASN A 410 -27.71 36.72 -30.20
C ASN A 410 -28.76 35.71 -29.70
N VAL A 411 -28.76 35.34 -28.42
CA VAL A 411 -29.80 34.48 -27.85
C VAL A 411 -31.07 35.30 -27.64
N THR A 412 -32.26 34.77 -27.94
CA THR A 412 -33.55 35.44 -27.67
C THR A 412 -34.32 34.76 -26.52
N ALA A 413 -35.23 35.49 -25.87
CA ALA A 413 -36.03 34.97 -24.75
C ALA A 413 -36.86 33.74 -25.12
N ASP A 414 -37.48 33.74 -26.31
CA ASP A 414 -38.25 32.60 -26.83
C ASP A 414 -37.41 31.33 -26.97
N LEU A 415 -36.15 31.47 -27.40
CA LEU A 415 -35.20 30.38 -27.59
C LEU A 415 -34.79 29.74 -26.26
N LEU A 416 -34.53 30.56 -25.25
CA LEU A 416 -34.19 30.09 -23.90
C LEU A 416 -35.42 29.46 -23.21
N LEU A 417 -36.61 30.01 -23.48
CA LEU A 417 -37.88 29.45 -23.03
C LEU A 417 -38.18 28.10 -23.70
N LEU A 418 -37.87 27.92 -24.99
CA LEU A 418 -38.00 26.64 -25.68
C LEU A 418 -37.09 25.55 -25.08
N LEU A 419 -35.84 25.88 -24.74
CA LEU A 419 -34.92 24.95 -24.07
C LEU A 419 -35.42 24.55 -22.67
N LEU A 420 -36.02 25.49 -21.93
CA LEU A 420 -36.58 25.24 -20.60
C LEU A 420 -37.94 24.50 -20.64
N LYS A 421 -38.78 24.74 -21.67
CA LYS A 421 -40.18 24.27 -21.75
C LYS A 421 -40.33 22.81 -22.17
N ASP A 422 -39.49 22.30 -23.06
CA ASP A 422 -39.58 20.91 -23.57
C ASP A 422 -38.80 19.89 -22.70
N GLN A 423 -37.96 20.38 -21.78
CA GLN A 423 -36.98 19.54 -21.05
C GLN A 423 -37.16 19.50 -19.52
N GLY A 424 -38.05 20.30 -18.94
CA GLY A 424 -38.70 20.12 -17.62
C GLY A 424 -37.87 19.90 -16.34
N CYS A 425 -36.53 19.84 -16.39
CA CYS A 425 -35.68 19.38 -15.28
C CYS A 425 -34.31 20.06 -15.26
N THR A 426 -34.21 21.37 -15.51
CA THR A 426 -32.95 22.12 -15.34
C THR A 426 -32.74 22.49 -13.88
N GLU A 427 -31.67 21.97 -13.28
CA GLU A 427 -31.34 22.17 -11.85
C GLU A 427 -30.28 23.26 -11.63
N ALA A 428 -29.42 23.51 -12.63
CA ALA A 428 -28.36 24.53 -12.59
C ALA A 428 -28.36 25.41 -13.85
N LEU A 429 -28.28 26.73 -13.65
CA LEU A 429 -28.24 27.73 -14.71
C LEU A 429 -27.14 28.77 -14.45
N SER A 430 -26.25 28.97 -15.43
CA SER A 430 -25.20 30.00 -15.41
C SER A 430 -25.32 30.96 -16.60
N LEU A 431 -25.42 32.26 -16.31
CA LEU A 431 -25.60 33.37 -17.27
C LEU A 431 -24.58 34.48 -17.00
N THR A 432 -23.37 34.38 -17.52
CA THR A 432 -22.29 35.31 -17.13
C THR A 432 -22.32 36.67 -17.82
N VAL A 433 -23.00 36.86 -18.96
CA VAL A 433 -23.34 38.17 -19.58
C VAL A 433 -24.63 38.03 -20.40
N ALA A 434 -25.73 38.66 -19.96
CA ALA A 434 -27.03 38.62 -20.65
C ALA A 434 -27.23 39.90 -21.51
N PRO A 435 -27.59 39.79 -22.81
CA PRO A 435 -27.85 40.98 -23.64
C PRO A 435 -29.17 41.66 -23.25
N ASP A 436 -29.22 43.00 -23.28
CA ASP A 436 -30.39 43.78 -22.87
C ASP A 436 -31.69 43.44 -23.64
N ASN A 437 -31.55 42.95 -24.88
CA ASN A 437 -32.68 42.49 -25.74
C ASN A 437 -33.38 41.23 -25.23
N LEU A 438 -32.71 40.44 -24.40
CA LEU A 438 -33.22 39.19 -23.84
C LEU A 438 -34.37 39.46 -22.84
N LEU A 439 -34.44 40.67 -22.27
CA LEU A 439 -35.16 40.92 -21.02
C LEU A 439 -36.53 41.60 -21.16
N GLN A 440 -37.01 41.86 -22.38
CA GLN A 440 -38.36 42.42 -22.61
C GLN A 440 -39.50 41.37 -22.44
N ASP A 441 -39.24 40.07 -22.67
CA ASP A 441 -40.24 38.97 -22.59
C ASP A 441 -39.98 37.95 -21.45
N TRP A 442 -39.10 38.28 -20.50
CA TRP A 442 -38.54 37.35 -19.50
C TRP A 442 -39.51 36.89 -18.39
N SER A 443 -40.70 37.49 -18.30
CA SER A 443 -41.71 37.13 -17.30
C SER A 443 -42.19 35.69 -17.44
N GLN A 444 -42.23 35.16 -18.67
CA GLN A 444 -42.62 33.78 -18.94
C GLN A 444 -41.48 32.79 -18.61
N VAL A 445 -40.22 33.16 -18.86
CA VAL A 445 -39.03 32.36 -18.48
C VAL A 445 -38.96 32.19 -16.96
N ALA A 446 -39.18 33.29 -16.22
CA ALA A 446 -39.16 33.29 -14.76
C ALA A 446 -40.26 32.41 -14.14
N TYR A 447 -41.43 32.31 -14.77
CA TYR A 447 -42.50 31.41 -14.31
C TYR A 447 -42.11 29.93 -14.45
N PHE A 448 -41.46 29.53 -15.55
CA PHE A 448 -41.07 28.14 -15.78
C PHE A 448 -39.80 27.72 -15.03
N ALA A 449 -38.82 28.61 -14.90
CA ALA A 449 -37.58 28.33 -14.15
C ALA A 449 -37.80 28.20 -12.63
N SER A 450 -38.95 28.66 -12.12
CA SER A 450 -39.24 28.82 -10.69
C SER A 450 -39.31 27.53 -9.86
N PHE A 451 -39.62 26.36 -10.46
CA PHE A 451 -39.97 25.17 -9.69
C PHE A 451 -38.80 24.20 -9.39
N TYR A 452 -37.70 24.24 -10.15
CA TYR A 452 -36.67 23.17 -10.11
C TYR A 452 -35.22 23.65 -9.94
N LEU A 453 -34.99 24.97 -9.99
CA LEU A 453 -33.65 25.55 -10.02
C LEU A 453 -33.03 25.58 -8.61
N ARG A 454 -31.84 24.97 -8.47
CA ARG A 454 -31.10 24.85 -7.20
C ARG A 454 -29.79 25.66 -7.21
N TYR A 455 -29.20 25.88 -8.39
CA TYR A 455 -27.99 26.70 -8.61
C TYR A 455 -28.23 27.81 -9.64
N LEU A 456 -27.88 29.05 -9.28
CA LEU A 456 -27.98 30.21 -10.18
C LEU A 456 -26.71 31.08 -10.12
N LYS A 457 -26.01 31.19 -11.26
CA LYS A 457 -24.91 32.15 -11.48
C LYS A 457 -25.35 33.16 -12.52
N PHE A 458 -25.28 34.45 -12.23
CA PHE A 458 -25.73 35.47 -13.19
C PHE A 458 -24.97 36.79 -13.06
N SER A 459 -24.89 37.54 -14.17
CA SER A 459 -24.55 38.96 -14.16
C SER A 459 -25.76 39.83 -14.49
N PHE A 460 -25.76 41.06 -13.99
CA PHE A 460 -26.87 41.99 -14.16
C PHE A 460 -26.40 43.42 -14.41
N THR A 461 -27.31 44.20 -15.00
CA THR A 461 -27.26 45.64 -15.26
C THR A 461 -28.39 46.32 -14.46
N LYS A 462 -28.39 47.66 -14.39
CA LYS A 462 -29.38 48.42 -13.61
C LYS A 462 -30.84 48.13 -14.00
N GLU A 463 -31.11 47.87 -15.29
CA GLU A 463 -32.46 47.60 -15.80
C GLU A 463 -32.91 46.16 -15.52
N THR A 464 -31.95 45.23 -15.40
CA THR A 464 -32.19 43.79 -15.28
C THR A 464 -32.24 43.28 -13.84
N GLU A 465 -31.83 44.12 -12.88
CA GLU A 465 -31.88 43.81 -11.44
C GLU A 465 -33.31 43.47 -10.96
N ILE A 466 -34.33 44.19 -11.44
CA ILE A 466 -35.74 43.95 -11.08
C ILE A 466 -36.20 42.57 -11.56
N VAL A 467 -35.73 42.15 -12.74
CA VAL A 467 -36.08 40.87 -13.34
C VAL A 467 -35.48 39.72 -12.54
N PHE A 468 -34.18 39.77 -12.23
CA PHE A 468 -33.53 38.74 -11.40
C PHE A 468 -34.08 38.71 -9.97
N ALA A 469 -34.46 39.86 -9.39
CA ALA A 469 -35.15 39.90 -8.10
C ALA A 469 -36.50 39.18 -8.16
N SER A 470 -37.30 39.39 -9.22
CA SER A 470 -38.57 38.67 -9.40
C SER A 470 -38.39 37.17 -9.59
N MET A 471 -37.31 36.75 -10.26
CA MET A 471 -36.95 35.34 -10.45
C MET A 471 -36.60 34.67 -9.12
N ILE A 472 -35.72 35.29 -8.33
CA ILE A 472 -35.32 34.77 -7.02
C ILE A 472 -36.53 34.62 -6.09
N ARG A 473 -37.49 35.55 -6.14
CA ARG A 473 -38.73 35.49 -5.36
C ARG A 473 -39.58 34.26 -5.70
N ASN A 474 -39.54 33.81 -6.95
CA ASN A 474 -40.32 32.67 -7.41
C ASN A 474 -39.59 31.32 -7.23
N CYS A 475 -38.30 31.29 -6.86
CA CYS A 475 -37.50 30.07 -6.73
C CYS A 475 -37.33 29.61 -5.26
N PRO A 476 -38.24 28.82 -4.65
CA PRO A 476 -38.16 28.44 -3.23
C PRO A 476 -37.10 27.37 -2.91
N PHE A 477 -36.53 26.71 -3.92
CA PHE A 477 -35.57 25.61 -3.78
C PHE A 477 -34.13 26.01 -4.08
N LEU A 478 -33.85 27.29 -4.25
CA LEU A 478 -32.52 27.79 -4.56
C LEU A 478 -31.57 27.58 -3.37
N GLU A 479 -30.49 26.81 -3.59
CA GLU A 479 -29.50 26.45 -2.58
C GLU A 479 -28.19 27.24 -2.75
N GLN A 480 -27.87 27.67 -3.97
CA GLN A 480 -26.63 28.39 -4.27
C GLN A 480 -26.88 29.57 -5.22
N VAL A 481 -26.30 30.73 -4.89
CA VAL A 481 -26.40 31.95 -5.71
C VAL A 481 -25.04 32.62 -5.84
N ILE A 482 -24.62 32.86 -7.08
CA ILE A 482 -23.41 33.60 -7.43
C ILE A 482 -23.80 34.83 -8.23
N ILE A 483 -23.49 36.01 -7.69
CA ILE A 483 -23.78 37.31 -8.32
C ILE A 483 -22.49 37.88 -8.88
N HIS A 484 -22.43 38.02 -10.21
CA HIS A 484 -21.37 38.76 -10.90
C HIS A 484 -21.81 40.21 -11.12
N THR A 485 -21.20 41.15 -10.41
CA THR A 485 -21.48 42.58 -10.57
C THR A 485 -20.58 43.16 -11.66
N VAL A 486 -21.16 43.76 -12.71
CA VAL A 486 -20.41 44.35 -13.84
C VAL A 486 -20.50 45.88 -13.85
N SER A 487 -21.66 46.46 -13.51
CA SER A 487 -21.88 47.92 -13.63
C SER A 487 -22.80 48.57 -12.57
N HIS A 488 -23.52 47.79 -11.75
CA HIS A 488 -24.50 48.30 -10.78
C HIS A 488 -24.46 47.53 -9.45
N PRO A 489 -24.61 48.18 -8.27
CA PRO A 489 -24.67 47.48 -6.98
C PRO A 489 -26.01 46.73 -6.78
N PRO A 490 -26.00 45.49 -6.24
CA PRO A 490 -27.16 44.59 -6.17
C PRO A 490 -28.12 44.91 -5.00
N ARG A 491 -28.68 46.12 -4.93
CA ARG A 491 -29.50 46.53 -3.78
C ARG A 491 -30.84 45.79 -3.64
N LEU A 492 -31.64 45.79 -4.70
CA LEU A 492 -32.94 45.11 -4.73
C LEU A 492 -32.76 43.60 -4.64
N LEU A 493 -31.68 43.07 -5.21
CA LEU A 493 -31.34 41.65 -5.16
C LEU A 493 -31.03 41.19 -3.75
N LEU A 494 -30.16 41.89 -3.01
CA LEU A 494 -29.83 41.53 -1.62
C LEU A 494 -31.07 41.50 -0.72
N ARG A 495 -31.96 42.49 -0.84
CA ARG A 495 -33.24 42.52 -0.10
C ARG A 495 -34.16 41.38 -0.50
N THR A 496 -34.21 41.04 -1.79
CA THR A 496 -35.09 39.97 -2.27
C THR A 496 -34.58 38.59 -1.84
N ILE A 497 -33.27 38.34 -1.95
CA ILE A 497 -32.59 37.14 -1.44
C ILE A 497 -32.85 37.00 0.07
N GLN A 498 -32.65 38.09 0.83
CA GLN A 498 -32.93 38.14 2.27
C GLN A 498 -34.38 37.71 2.59
N SER A 499 -35.37 38.22 1.86
CA SER A 499 -36.78 37.93 2.12
C SER A 499 -37.28 36.57 1.59
N SER A 500 -36.61 35.99 0.59
CA SER A 500 -37.17 34.89 -0.21
C SER A 500 -36.44 33.54 -0.03
N LEU A 501 -35.19 33.51 0.44
CA LEU A 501 -34.35 32.31 0.41
C LEU A 501 -33.97 31.79 1.81
N LEU A 502 -34.86 30.97 2.38
CA LEU A 502 -34.64 30.28 3.67
C LEU A 502 -33.76 29.01 3.55
N LYS A 503 -33.32 28.63 2.35
CA LYS A 503 -32.51 27.42 2.09
C LYS A 503 -31.11 27.69 1.51
N LEU A 504 -30.71 28.96 1.40
CA LEU A 504 -29.45 29.39 0.79
C LEU A 504 -28.23 28.86 1.56
N ARG A 505 -27.48 27.93 0.97
CA ARG A 505 -26.27 27.32 1.56
C ARG A 505 -24.99 28.05 1.14
N CYS A 506 -24.89 28.46 -0.11
CA CYS A 506 -23.72 29.17 -0.63
C CYS A 506 -24.14 30.52 -1.22
N PHE A 507 -23.42 31.58 -0.85
CA PHE A 507 -23.63 32.92 -1.35
C PHE A 507 -22.31 33.53 -1.82
N ALA A 508 -22.26 33.96 -3.08
CA ALA A 508 -21.08 34.60 -3.65
C ALA A 508 -21.43 35.94 -4.31
N ILE A 509 -20.60 36.95 -4.09
CA ILE A 509 -20.58 38.19 -4.87
C ILE A 509 -19.17 38.40 -5.43
N GLU A 510 -19.09 38.50 -6.74
CA GLU A 510 -17.83 38.59 -7.48
C GLU A 510 -17.86 39.78 -8.43
N ASN A 511 -16.77 40.53 -8.48
CA ASN A 511 -16.59 41.64 -9.41
C ASN A 511 -15.40 41.35 -10.33
N SER A 512 -15.56 41.63 -11.63
CA SER A 512 -14.51 41.39 -12.64
C SER A 512 -13.29 42.30 -12.38
N SER A 513 -12.09 41.72 -12.36
CA SER A 513 -10.84 42.39 -11.99
C SER A 513 -10.44 43.54 -12.93
N GLU A 514 -10.87 43.51 -14.20
CA GLU A 514 -10.53 44.52 -15.21
C GLU A 514 -11.30 45.84 -15.08
N TYR A 515 -12.54 45.83 -14.56
CA TYR A 515 -13.35 47.04 -14.35
C TYR A 515 -13.17 47.66 -12.95
N ALA A 516 -12.68 46.87 -11.99
CA ALA A 516 -12.51 47.25 -10.59
C ALA A 516 -11.44 48.34 -10.36
N LYS A 517 -10.38 48.38 -11.18
CA LYS A 517 -9.23 49.28 -10.96
C LYS A 517 -9.48 50.77 -11.26
N GLY A 518 -10.68 51.17 -11.72
CA GLY A 518 -10.88 52.53 -12.24
C GLY A 518 -12.17 53.29 -11.87
N ASN A 519 -13.15 52.69 -11.17
CA ASN A 519 -14.47 53.34 -11.02
C ASN A 519 -15.08 53.23 -9.60
N PRO A 520 -14.92 54.23 -8.70
CA PRO A 520 -15.40 54.18 -7.32
C PRO A 520 -16.93 54.24 -7.17
N ASN A 521 -17.68 54.42 -8.27
CA ASN A 521 -19.14 54.44 -8.27
C ASN A 521 -19.79 53.04 -8.31
N ILE A 522 -19.00 51.97 -8.46
CA ILE A 522 -19.46 50.55 -8.42
C ILE A 522 -19.14 49.94 -7.04
N ALA A 523 -19.20 50.75 -5.98
CA ALA A 523 -19.05 50.28 -4.61
C ALA A 523 -20.35 49.62 -4.12
N ILE A 524 -20.23 48.46 -3.47
CA ILE A 524 -21.37 47.81 -2.82
C ILE A 524 -21.81 48.67 -1.63
N ASP A 525 -23.13 48.78 -1.43
CA ASP A 525 -23.69 49.45 -0.26
C ASP A 525 -23.54 48.54 0.96
N ASP A 526 -22.53 48.82 1.78
CA ASP A 526 -22.20 48.02 2.96
C ASP A 526 -23.38 47.91 3.95
N ASN A 527 -24.27 48.91 4.01
CA ASN A 527 -25.45 48.84 4.87
C ASN A 527 -26.41 47.71 4.46
N GLU A 528 -26.52 47.43 3.16
CA GLU A 528 -27.39 46.36 2.67
C GLU A 528 -26.74 44.99 2.82
N LEU A 529 -25.41 44.92 2.64
CA LEU A 529 -24.63 43.70 2.88
C LEU A 529 -24.60 43.35 4.38
N TRP A 530 -24.53 44.37 5.26
CA TRP A 530 -24.70 44.22 6.70
C TRP A 530 -26.11 43.74 7.06
N ALA A 531 -27.16 44.36 6.50
CA ALA A 531 -28.54 43.96 6.75
C ALA A 531 -28.82 42.50 6.31
N PHE A 532 -28.21 42.09 5.20
CA PHE A 532 -28.24 40.72 4.71
C PHE A 532 -27.64 39.73 5.72
N PHE A 533 -26.40 39.95 6.17
CA PHE A 533 -25.78 39.06 7.16
C PHE A 533 -26.48 39.12 8.52
N GLN A 534 -26.92 40.30 8.97
CA GLN A 534 -27.67 40.45 10.22
C GLN A 534 -28.97 39.62 10.23
N TYR A 535 -29.64 39.50 9.08
CA TYR A 535 -30.82 38.64 8.94
C TYR A 535 -30.47 37.16 9.14
N TYR A 536 -29.43 36.64 8.48
CA TYR A 536 -29.03 35.24 8.66
C TYR A 536 -28.47 34.96 10.06
N VAL A 537 -27.81 35.94 10.70
CA VAL A 537 -27.41 35.85 12.11
C VAL A 537 -28.66 35.79 13.02
N SER A 538 -29.72 36.54 12.71
CA SER A 538 -30.97 36.49 13.49
C SER A 538 -31.71 35.14 13.42
N LEU A 539 -31.44 34.33 12.38
CA LEU A 539 -31.97 32.96 12.27
C LEU A 539 -31.23 31.96 13.18
N GLY A 540 -30.08 32.31 13.73
CA GLY A 540 -29.28 31.47 14.62
C GLY A 540 -28.98 30.09 14.03
N ASN A 541 -29.27 29.03 14.79
CA ASN A 541 -29.11 27.63 14.38
C ASN A 541 -29.97 27.21 13.18
N CYS A 542 -30.97 28.00 12.79
CA CYS A 542 -31.79 27.73 11.61
C CYS A 542 -31.17 28.29 10.32
N SER A 543 -30.05 29.04 10.39
CA SER A 543 -29.35 29.52 9.21
C SER A 543 -28.80 28.34 8.37
N PRO A 544 -29.17 28.21 7.08
CA PRO A 544 -28.64 27.15 6.20
C PRO A 544 -27.27 27.48 5.61
N LEU A 545 -26.75 28.70 5.87
CA LEU A 545 -25.61 29.29 5.18
C LEU A 545 -24.29 28.65 5.66
N GLN A 546 -23.58 28.02 4.73
CA GLN A 546 -22.36 27.24 4.97
C GLN A 546 -21.14 27.87 4.31
N GLU A 547 -21.30 28.61 3.21
CA GLU A 547 -20.19 29.17 2.46
C GLU A 547 -20.49 30.59 1.98
N ILE A 548 -19.49 31.49 2.12
CA ILE A 548 -19.55 32.87 1.64
C ILE A 548 -18.32 33.17 0.80
N ARG A 549 -18.52 33.77 -0.38
CA ARG A 549 -17.43 34.27 -1.23
C ARG A 549 -17.64 35.74 -1.57
N LEU A 550 -16.63 36.56 -1.29
CA LEU A 550 -16.61 37.98 -1.59
C LEU A 550 -15.31 38.28 -2.36
N ARG A 551 -15.44 38.63 -3.64
CA ARG A 551 -14.30 38.86 -4.55
C ARG A 551 -14.33 40.27 -5.13
N ASN A 552 -13.22 41.02 -5.05
CA ASN A 552 -13.00 42.33 -5.67
C ASN A 552 -14.04 43.41 -5.26
N LEU A 553 -14.38 43.48 -3.97
CA LEU A 553 -15.38 44.42 -3.46
C LEU A 553 -14.73 45.65 -2.82
N PHE A 554 -15.30 46.82 -3.10
CA PHE A 554 -14.92 48.09 -2.47
C PHE A 554 -15.88 48.43 -1.34
N ASN A 555 -15.38 49.10 -0.29
CA ASN A 555 -16.19 49.80 0.73
C ASN A 555 -16.89 48.91 1.79
N VAL A 556 -16.44 47.67 2.00
CA VAL A 556 -16.97 46.77 3.05
C VAL A 556 -16.42 47.16 4.43
N GLN A 557 -17.29 47.42 5.42
CA GLN A 557 -16.86 47.82 6.77
C GLN A 557 -16.53 46.63 7.68
N LEU A 558 -15.69 46.89 8.70
CA LEU A 558 -15.33 45.94 9.75
C LEU A 558 -16.56 45.36 10.48
N SER A 559 -17.57 46.21 10.74
CA SER A 559 -18.83 45.84 11.40
C SER A 559 -19.58 44.74 10.63
N THR A 560 -19.48 44.73 9.30
CA THR A 560 -20.13 43.77 8.40
C THR A 560 -19.41 42.43 8.41
N LEU A 561 -18.07 42.44 8.37
CA LEU A 561 -17.26 41.22 8.46
C LEU A 561 -17.38 40.55 9.84
N LEU A 562 -17.51 41.32 10.92
CA LEU A 562 -17.74 40.80 12.28
C LEU A 562 -19.11 40.13 12.47
N GLN A 563 -20.07 40.29 11.54
CA GLN A 563 -21.30 39.52 11.60
C GLN A 563 -21.08 38.06 11.17
N LEU A 564 -20.08 37.80 10.33
CA LEU A 564 -19.77 36.46 9.83
C LEU A 564 -19.31 35.52 10.95
N THR A 565 -18.60 36.02 11.96
CA THR A 565 -18.18 35.24 13.12
C THR A 565 -19.35 34.74 13.98
N LYS A 566 -20.56 35.29 13.79
CA LYS A 566 -21.76 34.91 14.55
C LYS A 566 -22.59 33.82 13.85
N LEU A 567 -22.19 33.38 12.67
CA LEU A 567 -22.87 32.32 11.93
C LEU A 567 -22.28 30.94 12.32
N GLU A 568 -22.99 30.18 13.17
CA GLU A 568 -22.49 28.92 13.74
C GLU A 568 -22.28 27.78 12.72
N LYS A 569 -22.99 27.81 11.57
CA LYS A 569 -22.95 26.76 10.52
C LYS A 569 -22.01 27.07 9.35
N LEU A 570 -21.31 28.19 9.42
CA LEU A 570 -20.39 28.65 8.37
C LEU A 570 -19.11 27.80 8.39
N LYS A 571 -18.79 27.18 7.24
CA LYS A 571 -17.64 26.28 7.03
C LYS A 571 -16.52 26.93 6.21
N ALA A 572 -16.84 27.84 5.30
CA ALA A 572 -15.84 28.47 4.43
C ALA A 572 -16.13 29.95 4.17
N ILE A 573 -15.08 30.77 4.18
CA ILE A 573 -15.14 32.20 3.82
C ILE A 573 -13.99 32.51 2.87
N HIS A 574 -14.32 32.92 1.64
CA HIS A 574 -13.35 33.37 0.65
C HIS A 574 -13.42 34.90 0.52
N LEU A 575 -12.36 35.61 0.92
CA LEU A 575 -12.27 37.07 0.86
C LEU A 575 -11.08 37.49 -0.01
N ILE A 576 -11.30 37.73 -1.30
CA ILE A 576 -10.21 38.02 -2.24
C ILE A 576 -10.38 39.46 -2.76
N GLY A 577 -9.36 40.31 -2.58
CA GLY A 577 -9.36 41.68 -3.12
C GLY A 577 -10.41 42.62 -2.51
N LEU A 578 -10.44 42.81 -1.19
CA LEU A 578 -11.30 43.80 -0.53
C LEU A 578 -10.55 45.13 -0.35
N TYR A 579 -11.09 46.23 -0.90
CA TYR A 579 -10.42 47.53 -0.90
C TYR A 579 -11.10 48.55 0.06
N PRO A 580 -10.38 49.09 1.06
CA PRO A 580 -10.93 50.10 1.98
C PRO A 580 -11.06 51.50 1.35
N TYR A 581 -12.03 52.26 1.83
CA TYR A 581 -12.23 53.68 1.51
C TYR A 581 -11.50 54.51 2.57
N PHE A 582 -10.34 55.07 2.21
CA PHE A 582 -9.48 55.91 3.04
C PHE A 582 -8.71 55.21 4.17
N ASP A 583 -7.47 55.69 4.36
CA ASP A 583 -6.46 55.34 5.38
C ASP A 583 -7.04 55.02 6.76
N ASN A 584 -7.50 53.79 6.95
CA ASN A 584 -8.00 53.32 8.23
C ASN A 584 -7.41 51.92 8.50
N PRO A 585 -6.58 51.73 9.55
CA PRO A 585 -5.87 50.48 9.83
C PRO A 585 -6.78 49.38 10.42
N GLY A 586 -8.08 49.39 10.06
CA GLY A 586 -9.14 48.61 10.69
C GLY A 586 -9.32 47.18 10.18
N ILE A 587 -8.62 46.77 9.11
CA ILE A 587 -8.72 45.41 8.55
C ILE A 587 -7.90 44.39 9.37
N SER A 588 -6.72 44.79 9.90
CA SER A 588 -5.87 43.92 10.74
C SER A 588 -6.54 43.45 12.05
N PRO A 589 -7.33 44.27 12.77
CA PRO A 589 -8.17 43.81 13.88
C PRO A 589 -9.31 42.86 13.48
N ALA A 590 -9.91 43.03 12.29
CA ALA A 590 -10.96 42.14 11.76
C ALA A 590 -10.44 40.72 11.59
N ILE A 591 -9.28 40.62 10.95
CA ILE A 591 -8.60 39.37 10.62
C ILE A 591 -8.16 38.68 11.92
N ARG A 592 -7.65 39.45 12.90
CA ARG A 592 -7.36 38.96 14.25
C ARG A 592 -8.61 38.46 14.99
N ALA A 593 -9.74 39.16 14.89
CA ALA A 593 -10.99 38.75 15.53
C ALA A 593 -11.61 37.50 14.88
N LEU A 594 -11.53 37.38 13.54
CA LEU A 594 -11.95 36.20 12.79
C LEU A 594 -11.07 34.99 13.13
N ALA A 595 -9.74 35.17 13.16
CA ALA A 595 -8.79 34.12 13.51
C ALA A 595 -8.84 33.71 15.00
N ALA A 596 -9.18 34.65 15.90
CA ALA A 596 -9.31 34.39 17.34
C ALA A 596 -10.68 33.85 17.75
N SER A 597 -11.70 33.97 16.90
CA SER A 597 -13.03 33.42 17.16
C SER A 597 -12.97 31.88 17.08
N SER A 598 -13.40 31.20 18.15
CA SER A 598 -13.30 29.75 18.34
C SER A 598 -14.30 28.95 17.47
N LEU A 599 -14.27 29.14 16.16
CA LEU A 599 -15.02 28.35 15.19
C LEU A 599 -14.08 27.27 14.61
N PRO A 600 -14.22 25.99 15.02
CA PRO A 600 -13.30 24.91 14.65
C PRO A 600 -13.48 24.40 13.20
N LEU A 601 -14.14 25.17 12.32
CA LEU A 601 -14.70 24.72 11.04
C LEU A 601 -14.31 25.59 9.83
N LEU A 602 -13.37 26.53 9.95
CA LEU A 602 -12.92 27.35 8.81
C LEU A 602 -11.88 26.59 7.99
N GLU A 603 -12.31 25.95 6.91
CA GLU A 603 -11.46 25.10 6.08
C GLU A 603 -10.48 25.92 5.21
N TYR A 604 -10.83 27.16 4.84
CA TYR A 604 -10.00 28.06 4.02
C TYR A 604 -10.26 29.55 4.32
N LEU A 605 -9.20 30.32 4.56
CA LEU A 605 -9.17 31.79 4.57
C LEU A 605 -8.06 32.21 3.60
N VAL A 606 -8.45 32.75 2.45
CA VAL A 606 -7.51 33.19 1.38
C VAL A 606 -7.50 34.70 1.36
N PHE A 607 -6.34 35.31 1.57
CA PHE A 607 -6.10 36.74 1.38
C PHE A 607 -5.10 36.92 0.24
N ASP A 608 -5.37 37.87 -0.63
CA ASP A 608 -4.44 38.30 -1.68
C ASP A 608 -3.94 39.70 -1.28
N GLY A 609 -2.62 39.89 -1.19
CA GLY A 609 -2.04 41.07 -0.54
C GLY A 609 -0.81 41.60 -1.26
N ASP A 610 -0.99 42.74 -1.93
CA ASP A 610 0.11 43.68 -2.22
C ASP A 610 0.45 44.57 -1.00
N ASP A 611 -0.31 44.51 0.12
CA ASP A 611 -0.22 45.47 1.24
C ASP A 611 0.14 44.87 2.63
N ILE A 612 0.76 43.68 2.70
CA ILE A 612 1.24 43.12 3.98
C ILE A 612 2.69 43.57 4.23
N MET A 613 2.89 44.57 5.09
CA MET A 613 4.23 45.02 5.50
C MET A 613 4.94 43.97 6.39
N ASP A 614 6.23 43.77 6.13
CA ASP A 614 7.14 42.74 6.69
C ASP A 614 7.18 42.60 8.22
N TYR A 615 6.64 43.56 8.98
CA TYR A 615 6.76 43.59 10.44
C TYR A 615 5.73 42.72 11.21
N ASP A 616 4.63 42.30 10.57
CA ASP A 616 3.50 41.67 11.29
C ASP A 616 3.48 40.12 11.22
N ILE A 617 4.41 39.49 10.49
CA ILE A 617 4.38 38.04 10.21
C ILE A 617 5.08 37.19 11.30
N GLN A 618 5.89 37.82 12.17
CA GLN A 618 6.69 37.08 13.16
C GLN A 618 5.91 36.58 14.39
N ASP A 619 4.69 37.09 14.62
CA ASP A 619 3.90 36.81 15.84
C ASP A 619 2.63 35.96 15.60
N LEU A 620 2.38 35.45 14.38
CA LEU A 620 1.22 34.57 14.12
C LEU A 620 1.56 33.08 14.34
N ASP A 621 1.13 32.56 15.50
CA ASP A 621 1.09 31.12 15.79
C ASP A 621 0.09 30.40 14.87
N CYS A 622 0.62 29.67 13.88
CA CYS A 622 0.05 28.56 13.11
C CYS A 622 -1.49 28.41 13.02
N THR A 623 -2.05 28.84 11.88
CA THR A 623 -3.16 28.15 11.17
C THR A 623 -3.05 28.50 9.68
N VAL A 624 -3.44 27.58 8.80
CA VAL A 624 -3.10 27.57 7.36
C VAL A 624 -3.38 28.91 6.67
N LEU A 625 -2.32 29.67 6.38
CA LEU A 625 -2.33 30.76 5.43
C LEU A 625 -1.75 30.26 4.10
N ARG A 626 -2.54 30.32 3.03
CA ARG A 626 -2.07 30.10 1.67
C ARG A 626 -1.62 31.46 1.13
N LEU A 627 -0.33 31.75 1.24
CA LEU A 627 0.31 32.92 0.63
C LEU A 627 0.67 32.55 -0.80
N GLU A 628 -0.01 33.16 -1.77
CA GLU A 628 0.34 33.06 -3.19
C GLU A 628 0.89 34.42 -3.66
N HIS A 629 1.96 34.35 -4.46
CA HIS A 629 2.75 35.46 -5.03
C HIS A 629 3.58 36.36 -4.07
N LEU A 630 4.90 36.08 -4.01
CA LEU A 630 5.93 37.03 -3.58
C LEU A 630 6.98 37.17 -4.69
N PRO A 631 7.12 38.34 -5.36
CA PRO A 631 8.02 38.46 -6.51
C PRO A 631 9.51 38.61 -6.17
N HIS A 632 9.95 38.69 -4.89
CA HIS A 632 11.36 38.92 -4.56
C HIS A 632 11.89 38.17 -3.33
N ILE A 633 12.22 36.87 -3.47
CA ILE A 633 13.10 36.15 -2.53
C ILE A 633 14.07 35.26 -3.31
N THR A 634 15.37 35.36 -2.98
CA THR A 634 16.47 34.70 -3.69
C THR A 634 16.41 33.16 -3.66
N LYS A 635 16.67 32.56 -4.84
CA LYS A 635 16.58 31.13 -5.21
C LYS A 635 17.13 30.10 -4.20
N ALA A 636 18.17 30.44 -3.43
CA ALA A 636 18.85 29.52 -2.52
C ALA A 636 18.11 29.27 -1.18
N GLY A 637 17.28 30.20 -0.71
CA GLY A 637 16.49 30.02 0.51
C GLY A 637 15.20 29.22 0.29
N VAL A 638 14.63 29.32 -0.91
CA VAL A 638 13.36 28.69 -1.30
C VAL A 638 13.52 27.19 -1.53
N GLU A 639 14.65 26.73 -2.11
CA GLU A 639 14.87 25.31 -2.39
C GLU A 639 15.07 24.45 -1.13
N GLY A 640 15.66 25.01 -0.07
CA GLY A 640 15.82 24.32 1.22
C GLY A 640 14.50 24.13 1.98
N ILE A 641 13.62 25.15 1.95
CA ILE A 641 12.34 25.16 2.66
C ILE A 641 11.25 24.40 1.88
N MET A 642 11.22 24.52 0.54
CA MET A 642 10.22 23.85 -0.30
C MET A 642 10.38 22.33 -0.39
N ASN A 643 11.60 21.79 -0.29
CA ASN A 643 11.81 20.34 -0.38
C ASN A 643 11.40 19.59 0.89
N GLN A 644 11.49 20.23 2.06
CA GLN A 644 10.96 19.68 3.31
C GLN A 644 9.45 19.93 3.45
N SER A 645 8.95 21.10 3.03
CA SER A 645 7.52 21.44 3.16
C SER A 645 6.62 20.70 2.16
N LYS A 646 7.05 20.44 0.90
CA LYS A 646 6.22 19.71 -0.09
C LYS A 646 6.02 18.23 0.28
N LYS A 647 7.03 17.60 0.88
CA LYS A 647 6.98 16.20 1.33
C LYS A 647 6.14 16.04 2.60
N LEU A 648 6.22 16.99 3.53
CA LEU A 648 5.37 17.04 4.73
C LEU A 648 3.92 17.47 4.40
N ARG A 649 3.69 18.48 3.55
CA ARG A 649 2.35 18.94 3.12
C ARG A 649 1.56 17.83 2.43
N LYS A 650 2.14 17.12 1.44
CA LYS A 650 1.41 16.03 0.76
C LYS A 650 1.09 14.85 1.68
N LEU A 651 1.96 14.58 2.66
CA LEU A 651 1.78 13.47 3.59
C LEU A 651 0.86 13.83 4.78
N ILE A 652 0.77 15.10 5.16
CA ILE A 652 -0.12 15.60 6.22
C ILE A 652 -1.52 15.87 5.65
N ILE A 653 -1.65 16.58 4.51
CA ILE A 653 -2.95 16.88 3.88
C ILE A 653 -3.68 15.58 3.50
N HIS A 654 -2.99 14.63 2.88
CA HIS A 654 -3.60 13.33 2.53
C HIS A 654 -3.96 12.47 3.75
N LYS A 655 -3.32 12.71 4.91
CA LYS A 655 -3.56 11.93 6.13
C LYS A 655 -4.62 12.61 7.01
N CYS A 656 -4.65 13.94 7.06
CA CYS A 656 -5.68 14.75 7.74
C CYS A 656 -7.01 14.71 6.98
N GLU A 657 -7.04 14.95 5.67
CA GLU A 657 -8.30 14.84 4.88
C GLU A 657 -8.88 13.42 4.88
N LYS A 658 -8.03 12.41 5.08
CA LYS A 658 -8.48 11.02 5.24
C LYS A 658 -8.99 10.77 6.66
N LEU A 659 -8.30 11.27 7.68
CA LEU A 659 -8.73 11.17 9.08
C LEU A 659 -10.02 11.96 9.38
N ASP A 660 -10.21 13.14 8.77
CA ASP A 660 -11.39 14.00 8.99
C ASP A 660 -12.61 13.51 8.20
N ARG A 661 -12.43 13.06 6.94
CA ARG A 661 -13.51 12.36 6.20
C ARG A 661 -13.89 11.05 6.89
N ASP A 662 -12.91 10.28 7.37
CA ASP A 662 -13.17 9.06 8.13
C ASP A 662 -13.84 9.38 9.49
N ALA A 663 -13.55 10.53 10.12
CA ALA A 663 -14.15 10.98 11.38
C ALA A 663 -15.61 11.44 11.20
N ASP A 664 -15.92 12.25 10.19
CA ASP A 664 -17.28 12.73 9.89
C ASP A 664 -18.18 11.59 9.42
N ILE A 665 -17.68 10.70 8.55
CA ILE A 665 -18.39 9.48 8.15
C ILE A 665 -18.59 8.58 9.36
N SER A 666 -17.58 8.46 10.25
CA SER A 666 -17.72 7.70 11.50
C SER A 666 -18.74 8.32 12.45
N GLU A 667 -18.83 9.65 12.53
CA GLU A 667 -19.78 10.35 13.39
C GLU A 667 -21.20 10.28 12.85
N GLN A 668 -21.41 10.43 11.54
CA GLN A 668 -22.69 10.18 10.90
C GLN A 668 -23.12 8.71 11.01
N GLN A 669 -22.20 7.77 10.86
CA GLN A 669 -22.47 6.35 11.11
C GLN A 669 -22.78 6.09 12.59
N LYS A 670 -22.11 6.76 13.54
CA LYS A 670 -22.41 6.67 14.97
C LYS A 670 -23.76 7.29 15.32
N GLU A 671 -24.15 8.41 14.72
CA GLU A 671 -25.46 9.02 14.94
C GLU A 671 -26.59 8.22 14.30
N ALA A 672 -26.38 7.73 13.07
CA ALA A 672 -27.31 6.81 12.42
C ALA A 672 -27.45 5.52 13.24
N ALA A 673 -26.33 4.97 13.73
CA ALA A 673 -26.34 3.81 14.62
C ALA A 673 -27.02 4.12 15.96
N ARG A 674 -26.82 5.29 16.57
CA ARG A 674 -27.51 5.71 17.81
C ARG A 674 -29.01 5.87 17.60
N ARG A 675 -29.45 6.49 16.49
CA ARG A 675 -30.87 6.61 16.13
C ARG A 675 -31.48 5.25 15.88
N LEU A 676 -30.81 4.41 15.09
CA LEU A 676 -31.24 3.05 14.81
C LEU A 676 -31.29 2.21 16.09
N PHE A 677 -30.30 2.34 16.99
CA PHE A 677 -30.28 1.71 18.30
C PHE A 677 -31.41 2.21 19.20
N SER A 678 -31.73 3.52 19.17
CA SER A 678 -32.85 4.08 19.93
C SER A 678 -34.19 3.52 19.46
N VAL A 679 -34.40 3.41 18.14
CA VAL A 679 -35.61 2.83 17.53
C VAL A 679 -35.70 1.33 17.79
N LEU A 680 -34.59 0.60 17.67
CA LEU A 680 -34.51 -0.81 18.02
C LEU A 680 -34.79 -1.02 19.51
N SER A 681 -34.22 -0.20 20.39
CA SER A 681 -34.44 -0.31 21.84
C SER A 681 -35.90 -0.03 22.24
N ALA A 682 -36.55 0.93 21.56
CA ALA A 682 -37.98 1.22 21.76
C ALA A 682 -38.89 0.11 21.22
N THR A 683 -38.47 -0.57 20.15
CA THR A 683 -39.24 -1.64 19.48
C THR A 683 -38.89 -3.04 20.01
N ALA A 684 -37.81 -3.18 20.78
CA ALA A 684 -37.24 -4.45 21.24
C ALA A 684 -38.24 -5.33 21.99
N GLY A 685 -39.10 -4.72 22.82
CA GLY A 685 -40.10 -5.43 23.62
C GLY A 685 -41.38 -5.81 22.87
N SER A 686 -41.52 -5.42 21.60
CA SER A 686 -42.71 -5.76 20.82
C SER A 686 -42.71 -7.24 20.41
N SER A 687 -43.89 -7.88 20.54
CA SER A 687 -44.08 -9.27 20.11
C SER A 687 -44.01 -9.36 18.59
N ALA A 688 -43.19 -10.26 18.08
CA ALA A 688 -43.10 -10.56 16.66
C ALA A 688 -43.08 -12.06 16.42
N HIS A 689 -43.70 -12.46 15.33
CA HIS A 689 -43.78 -13.85 14.89
C HIS A 689 -43.09 -14.01 13.54
N VAL A 690 -42.24 -15.01 13.39
CA VAL A 690 -41.55 -15.29 12.12
C VAL A 690 -42.46 -16.16 11.25
N ASN A 691 -42.87 -15.65 10.09
CA ASN A 691 -43.75 -16.37 9.16
C ASN A 691 -42.95 -17.33 8.26
N ALA A 692 -41.91 -16.83 7.61
CA ALA A 692 -41.06 -17.64 6.73
C ALA A 692 -39.59 -17.22 6.76
N ILE A 693 -38.71 -18.18 6.52
CA ILE A 693 -37.28 -17.96 6.30
C ILE A 693 -36.94 -18.36 4.87
N THR A 694 -36.43 -17.42 4.09
CA THR A 694 -36.03 -17.66 2.69
C THR A 694 -34.53 -17.46 2.54
N ILE A 695 -33.85 -18.42 1.91
CA ILE A 695 -32.40 -18.33 1.66
C ILE A 695 -32.17 -18.31 0.16
N LEU A 696 -31.60 -17.22 -0.34
CA LEU A 696 -31.36 -16.96 -1.76
C LEU A 696 -29.87 -17.06 -2.07
N GLY A 697 -29.52 -17.73 -3.17
CA GLY A 697 -28.15 -17.80 -3.68
C GLY A 697 -27.39 -19.10 -3.36
N THR A 698 -28.07 -20.08 -2.75
CA THR A 698 -27.52 -21.44 -2.53
C THR A 698 -27.71 -22.31 -3.77
N LYS A 699 -26.64 -22.91 -4.28
CA LYS A 699 -26.68 -23.85 -5.42
C LYS A 699 -26.31 -25.27 -4.98
N ALA A 700 -25.26 -25.40 -4.18
CA ALA A 700 -24.72 -26.68 -3.73
C ALA A 700 -25.10 -27.04 -2.29
N THR A 701 -25.49 -26.06 -1.47
CA THR A 701 -25.83 -26.27 -0.06
C THR A 701 -27.22 -26.91 0.08
N ARG A 702 -27.32 -27.97 0.90
CA ARG A 702 -28.55 -28.73 1.10
C ARG A 702 -29.55 -27.94 1.97
N SER A 703 -30.82 -27.95 1.59
CA SER A 703 -31.89 -27.27 2.35
C SER A 703 -31.97 -27.75 3.79
N GLY A 704 -31.91 -29.06 4.02
CA GLY A 704 -31.99 -29.62 5.39
C GLY A 704 -30.87 -29.17 6.32
N PHE A 705 -29.68 -28.83 5.82
CA PHE A 705 -28.62 -28.24 6.64
C PHE A 705 -28.99 -26.83 7.07
N LEU A 706 -29.46 -26.03 6.11
CA LEU A 706 -29.85 -24.65 6.36
C LEU A 706 -31.02 -24.59 7.33
N THR A 707 -32.00 -25.49 7.19
CA THR A 707 -33.13 -25.61 8.13
C THR A 707 -32.65 -25.84 9.55
N THR A 708 -31.70 -26.76 9.78
CA THR A 708 -31.12 -27.00 11.11
C THR A 708 -30.42 -25.76 11.67
N VAL A 709 -29.71 -25.00 10.83
CA VAL A 709 -29.02 -23.78 11.28
C VAL A 709 -30.00 -22.64 11.58
N THR A 710 -31.10 -22.53 10.81
CA THR A 710 -32.07 -21.43 10.94
C THR A 710 -33.22 -21.71 11.93
N GLU A 711 -33.34 -22.94 12.44
CA GLU A 711 -34.37 -23.36 13.39
C GLU A 711 -34.54 -22.41 14.59
N PRO A 712 -33.47 -21.88 15.24
CA PRO A 712 -33.62 -20.95 16.37
C PRO A 712 -34.33 -19.63 16.05
N VAL A 713 -34.31 -19.19 14.78
CA VAL A 713 -35.01 -17.95 14.36
C VAL A 713 -36.52 -18.17 14.33
N LEU A 714 -36.96 -19.37 13.93
CA LEU A 714 -38.39 -19.72 13.88
C LEU A 714 -39.03 -19.72 15.27
N GLU A 715 -38.26 -20.02 16.31
CA GLU A 715 -38.73 -20.07 17.70
C GLU A 715 -38.77 -18.69 18.39
N SER A 716 -38.30 -17.63 17.72
CA SER A 716 -38.19 -16.28 18.29
C SER A 716 -39.56 -15.63 18.51
N LYS A 717 -39.74 -14.94 19.65
CA LYS A 717 -41.04 -14.36 20.09
C LYS A 717 -41.08 -12.83 20.11
N THR A 718 -39.92 -12.18 20.15
CA THR A 718 -39.80 -10.71 20.18
C THR A 718 -39.02 -10.20 18.98
N VAL A 719 -39.22 -8.94 18.60
CA VAL A 719 -38.44 -8.32 17.51
C VAL A 719 -36.94 -8.35 17.83
N ALA A 720 -36.56 -8.12 19.10
CA ALA A 720 -35.17 -8.19 19.53
C ALA A 720 -34.58 -9.59 19.35
N ASP A 721 -35.33 -10.64 19.71
CA ASP A 721 -34.88 -12.02 19.52
C ASP A 721 -34.69 -12.36 18.05
N VAL A 722 -35.62 -11.95 17.18
CA VAL A 722 -35.52 -12.16 15.72
C VAL A 722 -34.27 -11.48 15.15
N VAL A 723 -33.99 -10.23 15.52
CA VAL A 723 -32.81 -9.49 15.06
C VAL A 723 -31.52 -10.13 15.59
N ASN A 724 -31.44 -10.42 16.89
CA ASN A 724 -30.24 -11.00 17.49
C ASN A 724 -29.94 -12.40 16.95
N GLN A 725 -30.96 -13.25 16.81
CA GLN A 725 -30.77 -14.61 16.29
C GLN A 725 -30.43 -14.60 14.80
N SER A 726 -31.06 -13.72 14.00
CA SER A 726 -30.75 -13.63 12.57
C SER A 726 -29.33 -13.12 12.30
N GLN A 727 -28.85 -12.16 13.09
CA GLN A 727 -27.45 -11.73 13.05
C GLN A 727 -26.48 -12.83 13.51
N SER A 728 -26.77 -13.48 14.64
CA SER A 728 -25.98 -14.61 15.16
C SER A 728 -25.84 -15.73 14.13
N ILE A 729 -26.92 -16.06 13.42
CA ILE A 729 -26.89 -17.09 12.36
C ILE A 729 -26.13 -16.60 11.13
N ALA A 730 -26.27 -15.33 10.73
CA ALA A 730 -25.45 -14.79 9.65
C ALA A 730 -23.94 -14.90 9.97
N GLU A 731 -23.54 -14.57 11.20
CA GLU A 731 -22.16 -14.75 11.66
C GLU A 731 -21.74 -16.23 11.67
N GLN A 732 -22.61 -17.14 12.13
CA GLN A 732 -22.33 -18.58 12.08
C GLN A 732 -22.14 -19.07 10.63
N LEU A 733 -22.98 -18.64 9.69
CA LEU A 733 -22.88 -18.98 8.26
C LEU A 733 -21.57 -18.46 7.64
N ILE A 734 -21.12 -17.26 8.02
CA ILE A 734 -19.82 -16.71 7.61
C ILE A 734 -18.67 -17.55 8.22
N ARG A 735 -18.74 -17.88 9.51
CA ARG A 735 -17.71 -18.67 10.23
C ARG A 735 -17.58 -20.12 9.74
N LEU A 736 -18.58 -20.66 9.06
CA LEU A 736 -18.52 -21.98 8.40
C LEU A 736 -17.60 -21.98 7.16
N ASP A 737 -17.16 -20.82 6.67
CA ASP A 737 -16.27 -20.64 5.50
C ASP A 737 -16.83 -21.22 4.19
N ILE A 738 -18.16 -21.23 4.02
CA ILE A 738 -18.84 -21.67 2.78
C ILE A 738 -19.48 -20.53 1.98
N PHE A 739 -19.65 -19.35 2.59
CA PHE A 739 -20.22 -18.15 1.95
C PHE A 739 -19.22 -17.00 1.98
N ASP A 740 -19.11 -16.25 0.88
CA ASP A 740 -18.31 -15.02 0.78
C ASP A 740 -19.00 -13.85 1.47
N ASP A 741 -20.32 -13.74 1.29
CA ASP A 741 -21.15 -12.68 1.84
C ASP A 741 -22.52 -13.24 2.26
N VAL A 742 -23.07 -12.73 3.37
CA VAL A 742 -24.35 -13.12 3.95
C VAL A 742 -25.09 -11.85 4.40
N GLN A 743 -26.10 -11.47 3.63
CA GLN A 743 -26.95 -10.31 3.93
C GLN A 743 -28.28 -10.77 4.53
N VAL A 744 -28.70 -10.13 5.62
CA VAL A 744 -29.98 -10.39 6.29
C VAL A 744 -30.96 -9.27 5.97
N LEU A 745 -32.13 -9.62 5.46
CA LEU A 745 -33.24 -8.71 5.20
C LEU A 745 -34.44 -9.15 6.03
N LEU A 746 -35.08 -8.19 6.71
CA LEU A 746 -36.27 -8.42 7.53
C LEU A 746 -37.43 -7.66 6.89
N ASP A 747 -38.34 -8.41 6.27
CA ASP A 747 -39.52 -7.85 5.61
C ASP A 747 -40.77 -8.17 6.42
N ARG A 748 -41.79 -7.30 6.37
CA ARG A 748 -43.10 -7.64 6.93
C ARG A 748 -43.80 -8.62 5.99
N ALA A 749 -44.48 -9.63 6.55
CA ALA A 749 -45.31 -10.51 5.75
C ALA A 749 -46.42 -9.69 5.09
N THR A 750 -46.59 -9.86 3.78
CA THR A 750 -47.64 -9.21 3.00
C THR A 750 -49.01 -9.76 3.37
N ASP A 751 -50.02 -8.89 3.47
CA ASP A 751 -51.43 -9.25 3.77
C ASP A 751 -52.07 -10.24 2.77
N THR A 752 -51.36 -10.59 1.69
CA THR A 752 -51.76 -11.54 0.64
C THR A 752 -51.45 -13.00 0.97
N ASP A 753 -50.69 -13.29 2.03
CA ASP A 753 -50.33 -14.67 2.41
C ASP A 753 -51.30 -15.19 3.50
N PRO A 754 -52.21 -16.14 3.18
CA PRO A 754 -53.29 -16.55 4.08
C PRO A 754 -52.83 -17.32 5.34
N LEU A 755 -51.54 -17.69 5.41
CA LEU A 755 -50.92 -18.36 6.56
C LEU A 755 -50.21 -17.37 7.51
N ALA A 756 -50.07 -16.10 7.12
CA ALA A 756 -49.34 -15.10 7.90
C ALA A 756 -50.22 -14.48 9.00
N ALA A 757 -49.78 -14.59 10.26
CA ALA A 757 -50.40 -13.85 11.35
C ALA A 757 -50.18 -12.33 11.17
N PRO A 758 -51.13 -11.47 11.60
CA PRO A 758 -50.98 -10.01 11.50
C PRO A 758 -49.72 -9.53 12.23
N GLY A 759 -48.86 -8.78 11.54
CA GLY A 759 -47.60 -8.29 12.10
C GLY A 759 -46.44 -9.29 12.11
N SER A 760 -46.56 -10.40 11.37
CA SER A 760 -45.48 -11.36 11.19
C SER A 760 -44.34 -10.85 10.28
N ILE A 761 -43.15 -11.40 10.49
CA ILE A 761 -41.90 -10.99 9.85
C ILE A 761 -41.37 -12.15 9.00
N ASN A 762 -40.94 -11.86 7.78
CA ASN A 762 -40.21 -12.76 6.91
C ASN A 762 -38.70 -12.44 7.00
N VAL A 763 -37.88 -13.46 7.20
CA VAL A 763 -36.41 -13.32 7.26
C VAL A 763 -35.82 -13.84 5.96
N VAL A 764 -35.14 -12.98 5.20
CA VAL A 764 -34.52 -13.36 3.93
C VAL A 764 -33.00 -13.26 4.04
N TYR A 765 -32.31 -14.38 3.89
CA TYR A 765 -30.87 -14.45 3.79
C TYR A 765 -30.45 -14.43 2.32
N ARG A 766 -29.69 -13.43 1.89
CA ARG A 766 -29.06 -13.41 0.56
C ARG A 766 -27.60 -13.79 0.73
N VAL A 767 -27.22 -14.94 0.18
CA VAL A 767 -25.88 -15.51 0.34
C VAL A 767 -25.17 -15.69 -0.99
N LYS A 768 -23.84 -15.62 -0.96
CA LYS A 768 -22.99 -15.94 -2.11
C LYS A 768 -22.06 -17.11 -1.75
N GLU A 769 -22.28 -18.28 -2.34
CA GLU A 769 -21.45 -19.47 -2.10
C GLU A 769 -20.00 -19.26 -2.58
N LYS A 770 -19.02 -19.65 -1.74
CA LYS A 770 -17.60 -19.67 -2.08
C LYS A 770 -17.28 -20.73 -3.14
N SER A 771 -16.14 -20.57 -3.81
CA SER A 771 -15.60 -21.63 -4.66
C SER A 771 -15.40 -22.92 -3.86
N ARG A 772 -15.86 -24.03 -4.43
CA ARG A 772 -15.78 -25.36 -3.80
C ARG A 772 -14.35 -25.86 -3.71
N VAL A 773 -13.50 -25.61 -4.70
CA VAL A 773 -12.11 -26.09 -4.70
C VAL A 773 -11.17 -24.93 -4.43
N PHE A 774 -10.28 -25.11 -3.47
CA PHE A 774 -9.25 -24.15 -3.11
C PHE A 774 -7.91 -24.86 -2.97
N LEU A 775 -6.92 -24.38 -3.71
CA LEU A 775 -5.56 -24.88 -3.67
C LEU A 775 -4.70 -23.87 -2.90
N LYS A 776 -4.02 -24.34 -1.85
CA LYS A 776 -3.04 -23.57 -1.10
C LYS A 776 -1.68 -24.21 -1.29
N THR A 777 -0.68 -23.41 -1.64
CA THR A 777 0.72 -23.83 -1.63
C THR A 777 1.51 -22.82 -0.83
N GLY A 778 2.50 -23.29 -0.08
CA GLY A 778 3.26 -22.44 0.82
C GLY A 778 4.57 -23.08 1.23
N THR A 779 5.47 -22.24 1.73
CA THR A 779 6.66 -22.66 2.45
C THR A 779 6.59 -22.05 3.84
N GLU A 780 6.52 -22.90 4.84
CA GLU A 780 6.50 -22.53 6.25
C GLU A 780 7.91 -22.70 6.82
N ILE A 781 8.44 -21.62 7.39
CA ILE A 781 9.68 -21.67 8.17
C ILE A 781 9.26 -21.43 9.62
N GLY A 782 9.35 -22.47 10.44
CA GLY A 782 8.81 -22.48 11.79
C GLY A 782 9.48 -23.56 12.63
N ASN A 783 9.62 -23.29 13.92
CA ASN A 783 10.29 -24.16 14.89
C ASN A 783 11.72 -24.59 14.52
N ASN A 784 12.47 -23.70 13.84
CA ASN A 784 13.81 -23.96 13.28
C ASN A 784 13.82 -25.08 12.22
N GLU A 785 12.68 -25.28 11.56
CA GLU A 785 12.44 -26.23 10.48
C GLU A 785 11.86 -25.48 9.27
N GLY A 786 12.18 -25.98 8.07
CA GLY A 786 11.61 -25.48 6.82
C GLY A 786 10.76 -26.56 6.19
N ASN A 787 9.48 -26.28 6.00
CA ASN A 787 8.51 -27.19 5.41
C ASN A 787 7.87 -26.54 4.18
N MET A 788 7.88 -27.24 3.06
CA MET A 788 7.04 -26.92 1.91
C MET A 788 5.70 -27.64 2.09
N ASN A 789 4.59 -26.93 2.03
CA ASN A 789 3.26 -27.51 2.11
C ASN A 789 2.41 -27.19 0.87
N GLY A 790 1.59 -28.15 0.48
CA GLY A 790 0.54 -27.98 -0.50
C GLY A 790 -0.72 -28.64 0.03
N SER A 791 -1.85 -27.93 0.02
CA SER A 791 -3.14 -28.49 0.38
C SER A 791 -4.22 -28.17 -0.65
N VAL A 792 -5.08 -29.16 -0.87
CA VAL A 792 -6.30 -29.05 -1.67
C VAL A 792 -7.46 -29.15 -0.71
N THR A 793 -8.28 -28.12 -0.66
CA THR A 793 -9.49 -28.06 0.15
C THR A 793 -10.71 -28.06 -0.76
N VAL A 794 -11.57 -29.06 -0.60
CA VAL A 794 -12.89 -29.15 -1.23
C VAL A 794 -13.94 -28.82 -0.17
N ARG A 795 -14.52 -27.61 -0.29
CA ARG A 795 -15.60 -27.11 0.56
C ARG A 795 -16.94 -27.67 0.13
N ASN A 796 -17.80 -27.87 1.13
CA ASN A 796 -19.20 -28.22 0.97
C ASN A 796 -19.39 -29.45 0.05
N ILE A 797 -18.71 -30.56 0.36
CA ILE A 797 -18.68 -31.73 -0.54
C ILE A 797 -20.07 -32.41 -0.64
N PHE A 798 -20.80 -32.50 0.48
CA PHE A 798 -22.15 -33.10 0.55
C PHE A 798 -23.26 -32.06 0.79
N GLY A 799 -22.96 -30.77 0.67
CA GLY A 799 -23.93 -29.70 0.85
C GLY A 799 -24.23 -29.33 2.31
N GLY A 800 -23.59 -29.93 3.31
CA GLY A 800 -23.76 -29.63 4.75
C GLY A 800 -22.56 -28.96 5.40
N ALA A 801 -21.84 -28.11 4.65
CA ALA A 801 -20.60 -27.45 5.07
C ALA A 801 -19.47 -28.43 5.44
N GLU A 802 -19.49 -29.65 4.91
CA GLU A 802 -18.40 -30.60 5.09
C GLU A 802 -17.18 -30.19 4.25
N MET A 803 -16.00 -30.24 4.85
CA MET A 803 -14.75 -29.82 4.23
C MET A 803 -13.81 -31.03 4.12
N LEU A 804 -13.43 -31.37 2.89
CA LEU A 804 -12.42 -32.38 2.59
C LEU A 804 -11.09 -31.68 2.31
N GLU A 805 -10.08 -31.97 3.11
CA GLU A 805 -8.73 -31.43 2.95
C GLU A 805 -7.74 -32.55 2.70
N SER A 806 -6.94 -32.42 1.65
CA SER A 806 -5.77 -33.26 1.40
C SER A 806 -4.54 -32.38 1.45
N SER A 807 -3.59 -32.70 2.32
CA SER A 807 -2.35 -31.94 2.47
C SER A 807 -1.12 -32.83 2.29
N ALA A 808 -0.13 -32.30 1.60
CA ALA A 808 1.18 -32.87 1.43
C ALA A 808 2.20 -31.87 1.98
N SER A 809 3.11 -32.32 2.84
CA SER A 809 4.19 -31.50 3.36
C SER A 809 5.53 -32.24 3.31
N PHE A 810 6.57 -31.51 2.93
CA PHE A 810 7.93 -31.99 2.80
C PHE A 810 8.85 -31.03 3.54
N GLY A 811 9.63 -31.54 4.49
CA GLY A 811 10.47 -30.69 5.33
C GLY A 811 11.65 -31.41 5.93
N THR A 812 12.41 -30.69 6.76
CA THR A 812 13.64 -31.21 7.38
C THR A 812 13.37 -32.29 8.42
N ARG A 813 12.33 -32.11 9.24
CA ARG A 813 11.94 -33.10 10.27
C ARG A 813 10.93 -34.11 9.74
N ASN A 814 9.88 -33.65 9.09
CA ASN A 814 8.94 -34.52 8.41
C ASN A 814 9.35 -34.61 6.93
N SER A 815 10.14 -35.63 6.59
CA SER A 815 10.67 -35.78 5.22
C SER A 815 9.55 -35.87 4.19
N SER A 816 8.44 -36.54 4.53
CA SER A 816 7.22 -36.57 3.74
C SER A 816 6.02 -36.84 4.65
N ALA A 817 5.02 -35.99 4.61
CA ALA A 817 3.79 -36.15 5.37
C ALA A 817 2.58 -35.90 4.45
N PHE A 818 1.77 -36.94 4.27
CA PHE A 818 0.51 -36.89 3.54
C PHE A 818 -0.62 -37.06 4.53
N GLN A 819 -1.60 -36.16 4.48
CA GLN A 819 -2.76 -36.19 5.37
C GLN A 819 -4.03 -35.97 4.57
N PHE A 820 -5.08 -36.69 4.97
CA PHE A 820 -6.43 -36.52 4.50
C PHE A 820 -7.31 -36.25 5.72
N ALA A 821 -8.18 -35.24 5.62
CA ALA A 821 -9.10 -34.88 6.68
C ALA A 821 -10.47 -34.56 6.09
N LEU A 822 -11.51 -35.25 6.55
CA LEU A 822 -12.90 -34.92 6.27
C LEU A 822 -13.52 -34.33 7.54
N SER A 823 -13.85 -33.05 7.51
CA SER A 823 -14.40 -32.32 8.65
C SER A 823 -15.89 -32.05 8.43
N LYS A 824 -16.73 -32.30 9.44
CA LYS A 824 -18.17 -32.05 9.43
C LYS A 824 -18.58 -31.22 10.65
N PRO A 825 -19.30 -30.09 10.48
CA PRO A 825 -19.86 -29.36 11.62
C PRO A 825 -21.01 -30.16 12.25
N ILE A 826 -21.03 -30.21 13.59
CA ILE A 826 -22.09 -30.86 14.36
C ILE A 826 -23.22 -29.86 14.57
N GLN A 827 -24.45 -30.29 14.24
CA GLN A 827 -25.66 -29.45 14.31
C GLN A 827 -25.53 -28.12 13.55
N GLY A 828 -24.68 -28.06 12.52
CA GLY A 828 -24.45 -26.85 11.74
C GLY A 828 -23.68 -25.74 12.46
N SER A 829 -23.17 -26.00 13.67
CA SER A 829 -22.38 -25.02 14.41
C SER A 829 -20.93 -24.95 13.89
N PRO A 830 -20.34 -23.75 13.74
CA PRO A 830 -18.93 -23.60 13.39
C PRO A 830 -17.99 -23.95 14.57
N ASP A 831 -18.53 -23.94 15.80
CA ASP A 831 -17.79 -24.17 17.04
C ASP A 831 -17.61 -25.64 17.42
N ALA A 832 -18.45 -26.53 16.89
CA ALA A 832 -18.34 -27.97 17.09
C ALA A 832 -18.11 -28.70 15.76
N LYS A 833 -16.95 -29.33 15.60
CA LYS A 833 -16.56 -30.05 14.38
C LYS A 833 -16.13 -31.48 14.69
N LEU A 834 -16.51 -32.40 13.83
CA LEU A 834 -16.05 -33.79 13.82
C LEU A 834 -15.16 -34.01 12.61
N ASP A 835 -13.92 -34.42 12.83
CA ASP A 835 -12.95 -34.69 11.79
C ASP A 835 -12.66 -36.20 11.73
N LEU A 836 -12.69 -36.76 10.53
CA LEU A 836 -12.11 -38.05 10.20
C LEU A 836 -10.76 -37.79 9.55
N ASN A 837 -9.69 -38.30 10.14
CA ASN A 837 -8.33 -38.09 9.68
C ASN A 837 -7.69 -39.40 9.22
N ALA A 838 -6.83 -39.32 8.22
CA ALA A 838 -5.89 -40.37 7.84
C ALA A 838 -4.55 -39.72 7.48
N HIS A 839 -3.45 -40.32 7.89
CA HIS A 839 -2.12 -39.74 7.71
C HIS A 839 -1.06 -40.80 7.45
N SER A 840 -0.05 -40.43 6.67
CA SER A 840 1.18 -41.18 6.43
C SER A 840 2.36 -40.21 6.53
N ILE A 841 3.15 -40.34 7.58
CA ILE A 841 4.21 -39.41 7.95
C ILE A 841 5.53 -40.18 8.07
N VAL A 842 6.57 -39.70 7.40
CA VAL A 842 7.95 -40.14 7.58
C VAL A 842 8.68 -39.08 8.38
N GLN A 843 8.97 -39.39 9.64
CA GLN A 843 9.70 -38.52 10.56
C GLN A 843 11.19 -38.88 10.56
N ASN A 844 12.01 -37.90 10.24
CA ASN A 844 13.46 -37.99 10.32
C ASN A 844 13.94 -37.44 11.66
N ASN A 845 14.34 -38.34 12.58
CA ASN A 845 14.84 -37.95 13.90
C ASN A 845 16.37 -37.88 13.98
N THR A 846 17.08 -38.14 12.87
CA THR A 846 18.56 -38.27 12.81
C THR A 846 19.33 -37.07 13.36
N LEU A 847 18.70 -35.88 13.42
CA LEU A 847 19.28 -34.67 14.01
C LEU A 847 19.67 -34.85 15.50
N TYR A 848 18.90 -35.64 16.25
CA TYR A 848 19.13 -35.86 17.67
C TYR A 848 19.12 -37.34 18.10
N SER A 849 18.54 -38.24 17.31
CA SER A 849 18.53 -39.68 17.53
C SER A 849 18.62 -40.43 16.20
N SER A 850 19.51 -41.41 16.09
CA SER A 850 19.93 -42.06 14.84
C SER A 850 18.90 -42.99 14.16
N TYR A 851 17.64 -42.58 14.07
CA TYR A 851 16.56 -43.34 13.42
C TYR A 851 15.61 -42.45 12.62
N GLU A 852 14.95 -43.05 11.62
CA GLU A 852 13.73 -42.53 11.01
C GLU A 852 12.55 -43.41 11.38
N GLU A 853 11.36 -42.82 11.37
CA GLU A 853 10.11 -43.49 11.71
C GLU A 853 9.06 -43.25 10.63
N VAL A 854 8.40 -44.33 10.20
CA VAL A 854 7.24 -44.27 9.30
C VAL A 854 5.99 -44.52 10.12
N ALA A 855 5.13 -43.51 10.24
CA ALA A 855 3.86 -43.57 10.96
C ALA A 855 2.69 -43.47 9.97
N LYS A 856 1.83 -44.49 9.96
CA LYS A 856 0.59 -44.54 9.18
C LYS A 856 -0.58 -44.74 10.12
N GLY A 857 -1.57 -43.87 10.06
CA GLY A 857 -2.68 -43.92 10.99
C GLY A 857 -3.95 -43.30 10.47
N ALA A 858 -5.02 -43.54 11.20
CA ALA A 858 -6.31 -42.91 11.02
C ALA A 858 -6.95 -42.66 12.38
N GLY A 859 -7.80 -41.65 12.46
CA GLY A 859 -8.43 -41.27 13.70
C GLY A 859 -9.67 -40.40 13.52
N ILE A 860 -10.41 -40.25 14.62
CA ILE A 860 -11.59 -39.41 14.72
C ILE A 860 -11.28 -38.33 15.74
N ARG A 861 -11.56 -37.06 15.43
CA ARG A 861 -11.38 -35.95 16.36
C ARG A 861 -12.64 -35.11 16.47
N TYR A 862 -13.08 -34.86 17.68
CA TYR A 862 -14.12 -33.88 17.99
C TYR A 862 -13.44 -32.60 18.51
N ARG A 863 -13.77 -31.46 17.91
CA ARG A 863 -13.33 -30.13 18.32
C ARG A 863 -14.54 -29.34 18.77
N GLY A 864 -14.49 -28.72 19.93
CA GLY A 864 -15.61 -27.99 20.52
C GLY A 864 -15.14 -26.78 21.33
N VAL A 865 -15.82 -25.65 21.20
CA VAL A 865 -15.60 -24.47 22.06
C VAL A 865 -16.61 -24.50 23.21
N SER A 866 -16.12 -24.39 24.45
CA SER A 866 -16.93 -24.21 25.65
C SER A 866 -16.74 -22.81 26.24
N ARG A 867 -17.55 -22.44 27.25
CA ARG A 867 -17.37 -21.19 28.00
C ARG A 867 -15.99 -21.09 28.66
N TYR A 868 -15.40 -22.23 28.99
CA TYR A 868 -14.13 -22.32 29.70
C TYR A 868 -12.93 -22.33 28.75
N GLY A 869 -13.09 -22.76 27.51
CA GLY A 869 -12.03 -22.77 26.52
C GLY A 869 -12.31 -23.70 25.34
N TYR A 870 -11.29 -23.93 24.53
CA TYR A 870 -11.34 -24.85 23.40
C TYR A 870 -10.98 -26.26 23.86
N HIS A 871 -11.74 -27.25 23.39
CA HIS A 871 -11.56 -28.66 23.70
C HIS A 871 -11.40 -29.47 22.40
N GLU A 872 -10.46 -30.40 22.42
CA GLU A 872 -10.24 -31.37 21.34
C GLU A 872 -10.16 -32.77 21.94
N LEU A 873 -11.02 -33.68 21.49
CA LEU A 873 -11.06 -35.08 21.87
C LEU A 873 -10.77 -35.95 20.65
N GLY A 874 -9.67 -36.67 20.65
CA GLY A 874 -9.20 -37.52 19.56
C GLY A 874 -9.17 -39.00 19.93
N LEU A 875 -9.54 -39.85 18.98
CA LEU A 875 -9.34 -41.30 19.00
C LEU A 875 -8.47 -41.65 17.79
N ASP A 876 -7.23 -42.02 18.02
CA ASP A 876 -6.26 -42.27 16.96
C ASP A 876 -5.74 -43.72 17.01
N CYS A 877 -5.59 -44.33 15.83
CA CYS A 877 -4.95 -45.63 15.63
C CYS A 877 -3.79 -45.46 14.64
N THR A 878 -2.56 -45.66 15.11
CA THR A 878 -1.35 -45.41 14.33
C THR A 878 -0.42 -46.61 14.38
N TRP A 879 -0.11 -47.15 13.21
CA TRP A 879 0.96 -48.12 13.02
C TRP A 879 2.26 -47.38 12.69
N ARG A 880 3.28 -47.63 13.50
CA ARG A 880 4.59 -47.01 13.45
C ARG A 880 5.64 -48.07 13.15
N ASN A 881 6.61 -47.74 12.31
CA ASN A 881 7.73 -48.60 11.98
C ASN A 881 9.04 -47.83 12.14
N ILE A 882 9.95 -48.35 12.95
CA ILE A 882 11.32 -47.85 13.07
C ILE A 882 12.22 -48.83 12.31
N ASP A 883 12.49 -48.55 11.03
CA ASP A 883 13.21 -49.44 10.12
C ASP A 883 14.56 -48.88 9.63
N ARG A 884 14.65 -47.56 9.40
CA ARG A 884 15.88 -46.90 8.94
C ARG A 884 16.71 -46.40 10.09
N ILE A 885 17.59 -47.26 10.58
CA ILE A 885 18.51 -46.98 11.69
C ILE A 885 19.92 -46.80 11.13
N ALA A 886 20.63 -45.75 11.54
CA ALA A 886 22.00 -45.54 11.09
C ALA A 886 22.98 -46.57 11.69
N ASP A 887 24.07 -46.88 10.99
CA ASP A 887 25.08 -47.84 11.46
C ASP A 887 25.72 -47.44 12.80
N THR A 888 25.70 -46.15 13.10
CA THR A 888 26.27 -45.56 14.31
C THR A 888 25.22 -45.33 15.41
N ALA A 889 24.02 -45.93 15.27
CA ALA A 889 22.97 -45.90 16.29
C ALA A 889 23.32 -46.74 17.53
N SER A 890 22.85 -46.25 18.68
CA SER A 890 23.07 -46.87 19.97
C SER A 890 22.33 -48.21 20.13
N SER A 891 22.78 -49.05 21.06
CA SER A 891 22.12 -50.33 21.35
C SER A 891 20.67 -50.14 21.79
N SER A 892 20.37 -49.08 22.56
CA SER A 892 19.01 -48.78 23.00
C SER A 892 18.06 -48.46 21.83
N ILE A 893 18.52 -47.73 20.81
CA ILE A 893 17.70 -47.44 19.61
C ILE A 893 17.51 -48.71 18.78
N ARG A 894 18.57 -49.51 18.59
CA ARG A 894 18.50 -50.78 17.85
C ARG A 894 17.53 -51.78 18.48
N GLN A 895 17.44 -51.81 19.81
CA GLN A 895 16.47 -52.65 20.53
C GLN A 895 15.00 -52.22 20.33
N GLN A 896 14.76 -50.97 19.94
CA GLN A 896 13.43 -50.45 19.69
C GLN A 896 13.02 -50.50 18.21
N ALA A 897 13.87 -51.07 17.36
CA ALA A 897 13.57 -51.27 15.94
C ALA A 897 12.34 -52.15 15.74
N GLY A 898 11.58 -51.85 14.68
CA GLY A 898 10.44 -52.64 14.24
C GLY A 898 9.08 -51.95 14.40
N HIS A 899 8.04 -52.78 14.43
CA HIS A 899 6.65 -52.35 14.34
C HIS A 899 6.02 -52.09 15.72
N SER A 900 5.30 -50.97 15.84
CA SER A 900 4.44 -50.69 16.99
C SER A 900 3.07 -50.17 16.54
N LEU A 901 2.02 -50.68 17.17
CA LEU A 901 0.64 -50.25 16.97
C LEU A 901 0.20 -49.49 18.23
N LYS A 902 -0.17 -48.22 18.06
CA LYS A 902 -0.70 -47.37 19.12
C LYS A 902 -2.15 -47.02 18.83
N THR A 903 -3.04 -47.41 19.74
CA THR A 903 -4.35 -46.78 19.87
C THR A 903 -4.36 -45.85 21.06
N SER A 904 -4.84 -44.63 20.87
CA SER A 904 -4.84 -43.61 21.91
C SER A 904 -6.08 -42.75 21.92
N ILE A 905 -6.57 -42.44 23.12
CA ILE A 905 -7.55 -41.39 23.38
C ILE A 905 -6.79 -40.16 23.83
N ARG A 906 -6.97 -39.04 23.13
CA ARG A 906 -6.30 -37.78 23.43
C ARG A 906 -7.32 -36.70 23.77
N HIS A 907 -7.12 -35.97 24.85
CA HIS A 907 -7.86 -34.77 25.19
C HIS A 907 -6.91 -33.58 25.27
N VAL A 908 -7.22 -32.50 24.55
CA VAL A 908 -6.49 -31.24 24.60
C VAL A 908 -7.45 -30.13 24.99
N TYR A 909 -7.14 -29.43 26.08
CA TYR A 909 -7.82 -28.23 26.52
C TYR A 909 -6.92 -27.03 26.29
N ILE A 910 -7.44 -25.97 25.66
CA ILE A 910 -6.71 -24.73 25.36
C ILE A 910 -7.54 -23.54 25.82
N LEU A 911 -6.95 -22.70 26.67
CA LEU A 911 -7.44 -21.38 27.03
C LEU A 911 -6.38 -20.37 26.62
N ASP A 912 -6.65 -19.63 25.53
CA ASP A 912 -5.79 -18.55 25.07
C ASP A 912 -6.49 -17.20 25.30
N ARG A 913 -5.92 -16.39 26.18
CA ARG A 913 -6.37 -15.03 26.51
C ARG A 913 -5.27 -14.01 26.23
N ARG A 914 -4.26 -14.37 25.43
CA ARG A 914 -3.19 -13.46 25.01
C ARG A 914 -3.75 -12.45 24.02
N ASP A 915 -3.21 -11.24 24.04
CA ASP A 915 -3.49 -10.19 23.06
C ASP A 915 -2.93 -10.52 21.68
N ASP A 916 -1.79 -11.19 21.64
CA ASP A 916 -1.09 -11.54 20.42
C ASP A 916 -0.46 -12.94 20.50
N LEU A 917 -0.58 -13.72 19.43
CA LEU A 917 -0.07 -15.09 19.33
C LEU A 917 1.46 -15.14 19.20
N LEU A 918 2.07 -14.19 18.48
CA LEU A 918 3.51 -14.23 18.16
C LEU A 918 4.35 -13.46 19.19
N LEU A 919 3.86 -12.33 19.66
CA LEU A 919 4.55 -11.49 20.63
C LEU A 919 3.56 -10.93 21.67
N PRO A 920 3.05 -11.79 22.57
CA PRO A 920 2.07 -11.39 23.57
C PRO A 920 2.65 -10.30 24.48
N SER A 921 1.88 -9.23 24.71
CA SER A 921 2.20 -8.18 25.68
C SER A 921 1.41 -8.32 26.97
N THR A 922 0.18 -8.84 26.88
CA THR A 922 -0.69 -9.05 28.05
C THR A 922 -1.53 -10.32 27.89
N GLY A 923 -1.89 -10.93 29.02
CA GLY A 923 -2.79 -12.08 29.05
C GLY A 923 -2.07 -13.37 29.40
N HIS A 924 -2.77 -14.49 29.23
CA HIS A 924 -2.29 -15.80 29.64
C HIS A 924 -2.73 -16.89 28.66
N TYR A 925 -1.94 -17.96 28.63
CA TYR A 925 -2.18 -19.16 27.84
C TYR A 925 -2.09 -20.37 28.75
N VAL A 926 -3.05 -21.28 28.64
CA VAL A 926 -3.04 -22.56 29.34
C VAL A 926 -3.42 -23.64 28.34
N LYS A 927 -2.57 -24.64 28.20
CA LYS A 927 -2.84 -25.84 27.41
C LYS A 927 -2.56 -27.08 28.23
N CYS A 928 -3.57 -27.93 28.36
CA CYS A 928 -3.49 -29.22 29.03
C CYS A 928 -3.73 -30.31 28.00
N SER A 929 -2.78 -31.23 27.83
CA SER A 929 -2.89 -32.37 26.92
C SER A 929 -2.78 -33.66 27.71
N GLN A 930 -3.77 -34.53 27.57
CA GLN A 930 -3.83 -35.85 28.20
C GLN A 930 -3.97 -36.88 27.08
N GLU A 931 -3.16 -37.93 27.11
CA GLU A 931 -3.16 -39.01 26.14
C GLU A 931 -3.14 -40.34 26.89
N LEU A 932 -4.20 -41.12 26.73
CA LEU A 932 -4.29 -42.48 27.23
C LEU A 932 -4.10 -43.43 26.04
N ALA A 933 -2.92 -44.02 25.96
CA ALA A 933 -2.61 -45.07 25.00
C ALA A 933 -2.87 -46.44 25.63
N GLY A 934 -3.70 -47.23 24.96
CA GLY A 934 -4.18 -48.51 25.45
C GLY A 934 -5.44 -48.95 24.70
N GLY A 935 -5.77 -50.24 24.80
CA GLY A 935 -6.86 -50.85 24.03
C GLY A 935 -6.33 -51.91 23.08
N LEU A 936 -6.02 -51.53 21.83
CA LEU A 936 -5.50 -52.42 20.79
C LEU A 936 -4.04 -52.07 20.46
N GLY A 937 -3.21 -53.09 20.27
CA GLY A 937 -1.78 -52.91 19.98
C GLY A 937 -0.85 -53.09 21.19
N ASN A 938 0.42 -52.79 20.98
CA ASN A 938 1.52 -53.12 21.90
C ASN A 938 2.01 -51.94 22.75
N ILE A 939 1.44 -50.76 22.58
CA ILE A 939 1.81 -49.53 23.31
C ILE A 939 0.76 -49.22 24.39
N ARG A 940 1.22 -48.99 25.62
CA ARG A 940 0.38 -48.76 26.81
C ARG A 940 1.01 -47.73 27.73
N PHE A 941 0.45 -46.53 27.75
CA PHE A 941 0.88 -45.46 28.64
C PHE A 941 -0.25 -44.47 28.91
N PHE A 942 -0.13 -43.74 30.02
CA PHE A 942 -0.88 -42.49 30.24
C PHE A 942 0.12 -41.33 30.27
N LYS A 943 -0.14 -40.29 29.48
CA LYS A 943 0.74 -39.14 29.29
C LYS A 943 -0.04 -37.86 29.56
N ALA A 944 0.50 -37.00 30.41
CA ALA A 944 -0.08 -35.69 30.70
C ALA A 944 0.96 -34.59 30.50
N GLN A 945 0.55 -33.48 29.90
CA GLN A 945 1.35 -32.30 29.65
C GLN A 945 0.57 -31.04 30.00
N LEU A 946 1.26 -30.10 30.65
CA LEU A 946 0.77 -28.77 30.95
C LEU A 946 1.73 -27.75 30.35
N GLU A 947 1.21 -26.82 29.56
CA GLU A 947 1.94 -25.67 29.02
C GLU A 947 1.20 -24.41 29.47
N THR A 948 1.90 -23.50 30.13
CA THR A 948 1.35 -22.21 30.57
C THR A 948 2.26 -21.06 30.18
N GLN A 949 1.65 -19.94 29.87
CA GLN A 949 2.34 -18.68 29.61
C GLN A 949 1.58 -17.55 30.28
N TYR A 950 2.31 -16.62 30.89
CA TYR A 950 1.76 -15.42 31.49
C TYR A 950 2.57 -14.22 31.03
N CYS A 951 1.88 -13.23 30.46
CA CYS A 951 2.48 -12.01 29.95
C CYS A 951 1.89 -10.80 30.67
N HIS A 952 2.76 -9.94 31.19
CA HIS A 952 2.36 -8.71 31.82
C HIS A 952 3.24 -7.55 31.36
N ARG A 953 2.60 -6.47 30.92
CA ARG A 953 3.25 -5.24 30.48
C ARG A 953 3.42 -4.30 31.67
N ILE A 954 4.65 -3.90 31.93
CA ILE A 954 5.05 -2.91 32.95
C ILE A 954 5.41 -1.61 32.23
N GLY A 955 4.65 -0.55 32.51
CA GLY A 955 4.82 0.75 31.88
C GLY A 955 4.45 0.77 30.39
N GLY A 956 4.70 1.90 29.73
CA GLY A 956 4.21 2.16 28.38
C GLY A 956 2.85 2.87 28.38
N GLY A 957 2.45 3.38 27.21
CA GLY A 957 1.35 4.36 27.11
C GLY A 957 1.82 5.82 27.05
N GLN A 958 3.10 6.05 27.34
CA GLN A 958 3.74 7.36 27.19
C GLN A 958 3.91 7.71 25.71
N LEU A 959 3.78 8.99 25.41
CA LEU A 959 3.84 9.51 24.05
C LEU A 959 5.30 9.62 23.64
N LEU A 960 5.66 8.89 22.58
CA LEU A 960 6.97 8.99 21.96
C LEU A 960 7.02 10.27 21.15
N LYS A 961 7.96 11.14 21.53
CA LYS A 961 8.29 12.34 20.79
C LYS A 961 9.68 12.20 20.18
N ASP A 962 9.85 12.67 18.95
CA ASP A 962 11.16 12.72 18.30
C ASP A 962 12.07 13.77 18.97
N SER A 963 13.34 13.84 18.57
CA SER A 963 14.26 14.91 19.01
C SER A 963 13.76 16.33 18.70
N GLU A 964 12.81 16.43 17.78
CA GLU A 964 12.12 17.66 17.36
C GLU A 964 10.75 17.87 18.05
N GLY A 965 10.40 17.04 19.05
CA GLY A 965 9.16 17.16 19.81
C GLY A 965 7.90 16.59 19.12
N GLN A 966 8.04 16.07 17.89
CA GLN A 966 6.96 15.52 17.07
C GLN A 966 6.52 14.12 17.53
N TRP A 967 5.22 13.84 17.47
CA TRP A 967 4.65 12.57 17.93
C TRP A 967 4.99 11.42 16.97
N LYS A 968 5.73 10.43 17.47
CA LYS A 968 6.09 9.21 16.74
C LYS A 968 5.18 8.03 17.05
N GLY A 969 4.62 7.97 18.27
CA GLY A 969 3.75 6.88 18.66
C GLY A 969 3.60 6.76 20.17
N VAL A 970 3.32 5.55 20.64
CA VAL A 970 3.15 5.22 22.05
C VAL A 970 4.20 4.22 22.47
N HIS A 971 4.92 4.50 23.56
CA HIS A 971 5.99 3.65 24.05
C HIS A 971 5.41 2.27 24.43
N PRO A 972 5.89 1.17 23.81
CA PRO A 972 5.32 -0.17 23.96
C PRO A 972 5.58 -0.79 25.34
N GLY A 973 6.37 -0.16 26.21
CA GLY A 973 6.60 -0.61 27.59
C GLY A 973 7.50 -1.84 27.70
N LEU A 974 7.83 -2.22 28.93
CA LEU A 974 8.58 -3.46 29.22
C LEU A 974 7.58 -4.60 29.39
N VAL A 975 7.78 -5.72 28.71
CA VAL A 975 6.92 -6.91 28.86
C VAL A 975 7.67 -7.99 29.62
N LEU A 976 7.09 -8.46 30.72
CA LEU A 976 7.54 -9.67 31.40
C LEU A 976 6.74 -10.86 30.88
N ASN A 977 7.43 -11.81 30.28
CA ASN A 977 6.87 -13.09 29.82
C ASN A 977 7.41 -14.22 30.68
N MET A 978 6.52 -15.03 31.24
CA MET A 978 6.86 -16.22 32.02
C MET A 978 6.20 -17.44 31.38
N GLY A 979 6.99 -18.45 31.04
CA GLY A 979 6.55 -19.71 30.49
C GLY A 979 6.86 -20.87 31.44
N PHE A 980 5.92 -21.80 31.58
CA PHE A 980 6.12 -23.04 32.32
C PHE A 980 5.57 -24.23 31.53
N ARG A 981 6.35 -25.30 31.45
CA ARG A 981 5.97 -26.56 30.81
C ARG A 981 6.30 -27.70 31.74
N ALA A 982 5.38 -28.63 31.93
CA ALA A 982 5.63 -29.84 32.70
C ALA A 982 4.88 -31.01 32.11
N GLY A 983 5.38 -32.22 32.35
CA GLY A 983 4.68 -33.42 31.95
C GLY A 983 5.24 -34.68 32.58
N PHE A 984 4.39 -35.69 32.64
CA PHE A 984 4.76 -37.02 33.10
C PHE A 984 4.07 -38.09 32.24
N MET A 985 4.67 -39.27 32.18
CA MET A 985 4.23 -40.40 31.40
C MET A 985 4.35 -41.69 32.20
N ALA A 986 3.21 -42.24 32.59
CA ALA A 986 3.08 -43.55 33.21
C ALA A 986 3.04 -44.63 32.13
N ALA A 987 4.22 -45.16 31.77
CA ALA A 987 4.35 -46.16 30.73
C ALA A 987 4.52 -47.59 31.30
N GLN A 988 3.73 -48.52 30.77
CA GLN A 988 4.00 -49.96 30.88
C GLN A 988 4.77 -50.46 29.65
N SER A 989 4.40 -49.95 28.47
CA SER A 989 5.07 -50.21 27.19
C SER A 989 5.05 -48.94 26.35
N ALA A 990 6.22 -48.40 26.02
CA ALA A 990 6.37 -47.18 25.22
C ALA A 990 7.67 -47.24 24.41
N THR A 991 7.68 -46.60 23.24
CA THR A 991 8.88 -46.46 22.40
C THR A 991 9.51 -45.07 22.59
N VAL A 992 10.72 -44.86 22.05
CA VAL A 992 11.41 -43.56 22.02
C VAL A 992 10.53 -42.46 21.42
N SER A 993 9.67 -42.81 20.46
CA SER A 993 8.74 -41.90 19.79
C SER A 993 7.67 -41.32 20.72
N ASP A 994 7.34 -42.00 21.82
CA ASP A 994 6.32 -41.54 22.77
C ASP A 994 6.91 -40.68 23.91
N LYS A 995 8.23 -40.71 24.10
CA LYS A 995 8.92 -40.01 25.19
C LYS A 995 8.96 -38.50 24.99
N PHE A 996 9.13 -37.76 26.07
CA PHE A 996 9.34 -36.32 25.99
C PHE A 996 10.78 -36.02 25.55
N MET A 997 10.93 -34.96 24.76
CA MET A 997 12.22 -34.42 24.33
C MET A 997 12.31 -32.96 24.76
N LEU A 998 13.44 -32.55 25.33
CA LEU A 998 13.62 -31.21 25.91
C LEU A 998 14.92 -30.56 25.42
N GLY A 999 14.91 -29.24 25.25
CA GLY A 999 16.04 -28.45 24.78
C GLY A 999 15.89 -27.98 23.34
N GLY A 1000 16.62 -26.91 23.00
CA GLY A 1000 16.54 -26.22 21.72
C GLY A 1000 16.14 -24.75 21.87
N PRO A 1001 16.11 -23.98 20.77
CA PRO A 1001 15.88 -22.53 20.82
C PRO A 1001 14.49 -22.12 21.33
N LEU A 1002 13.49 -22.99 21.20
CA LEU A 1002 12.08 -22.71 21.57
C LEU A 1002 11.71 -23.14 22.98
N SER A 1003 12.52 -24.02 23.59
CA SER A 1003 12.31 -24.53 24.95
C SER A 1003 13.41 -23.95 25.84
N ILE A 1004 14.43 -24.74 26.15
CA ILE A 1004 15.57 -24.30 26.96
C ILE A 1004 16.69 -23.81 26.02
N ARG A 1005 16.68 -22.50 25.74
CA ARG A 1005 17.76 -21.77 25.06
C ARG A 1005 19.12 -22.11 25.68
N GLY A 1006 20.19 -22.18 24.89
CA GLY A 1006 21.53 -22.58 25.34
C GLY A 1006 21.81 -24.08 25.31
N PHE A 1007 20.83 -24.89 24.94
CA PHE A 1007 20.97 -26.33 24.70
C PHE A 1007 20.62 -26.68 23.25
N ARG A 1008 21.17 -27.78 22.74
CA ARG A 1008 20.80 -28.32 21.43
C ARG A 1008 19.35 -28.82 21.45
N THR A 1009 18.73 -28.95 20.28
CA THR A 1009 17.41 -29.58 20.14
C THR A 1009 17.44 -31.00 20.70
N ALA A 1010 16.50 -31.35 21.59
CA ALA A 1010 16.53 -32.60 22.36
C ALA A 1010 17.89 -32.82 23.09
N GLY A 1011 18.49 -31.73 23.57
CA GLY A 1011 19.79 -31.70 24.21
C GLY A 1011 19.76 -32.00 25.70
N VAL A 1012 18.62 -31.82 26.38
CA VAL A 1012 18.47 -32.02 27.83
C VAL A 1012 17.81 -33.37 28.11
N GLY A 1013 18.43 -34.20 28.94
CA GLY A 1013 17.88 -35.47 29.42
C GLY A 1013 18.68 -36.72 29.03
N PRO A 1014 18.08 -37.92 29.16
CA PRO A 1014 18.79 -39.19 29.03
C PRO A 1014 19.28 -39.45 27.60
N ARG A 1015 20.53 -39.90 27.49
CA ARG A 1015 21.17 -40.25 26.23
C ARG A 1015 21.91 -41.57 26.34
N ASP A 1016 21.99 -42.25 25.21
CA ASP A 1016 22.88 -43.39 25.00
C ASP A 1016 23.82 -43.06 23.85
N TYR A 1017 25.12 -42.96 24.16
CA TYR A 1017 26.14 -42.43 23.25
C TYR A 1017 25.76 -41.04 22.69
N ARG A 1018 25.39 -40.98 21.41
CA ARG A 1018 24.97 -39.74 20.73
C ARG A 1018 23.46 -39.61 20.62
N ASP A 1019 22.69 -40.66 20.87
CA ASP A 1019 21.25 -40.70 20.64
C ASP A 1019 20.49 -40.20 21.86
N ALA A 1020 19.54 -39.27 21.64
CA ALA A 1020 18.62 -38.84 22.68
C ALA A 1020 17.53 -39.91 22.87
N LEU A 1021 17.42 -40.45 24.09
CA LEU A 1021 16.41 -41.46 24.40
C LEU A 1021 15.09 -40.83 24.84
N GLY A 1022 15.10 -39.56 25.23
CA GLY A 1022 13.97 -38.90 25.85
C GLY A 1022 13.72 -39.37 27.29
N GLY A 1023 12.80 -38.69 27.96
CA GLY A 1023 12.41 -38.99 29.34
C GLY A 1023 10.91 -39.10 29.51
N ASP A 1024 10.51 -39.59 30.68
CA ASP A 1024 9.12 -39.87 31.02
C ASP A 1024 8.55 -38.82 31.98
N ALA A 1025 9.39 -37.99 32.62
CA ALA A 1025 8.96 -36.85 33.40
C ALA A 1025 9.87 -35.63 33.15
N TYR A 1026 9.29 -34.44 33.06
CA TYR A 1026 10.03 -33.21 32.82
C TYR A 1026 9.33 -31.97 33.37
N TRP A 1027 10.13 -30.94 33.60
CA TRP A 1027 9.64 -29.57 33.75
C TRP A 1027 10.63 -28.60 33.10
N ALA A 1028 10.12 -27.47 32.61
CA ALA A 1028 10.88 -26.38 32.06
C ALA A 1028 10.20 -25.05 32.40
N VAL A 1029 10.98 -24.06 32.80
CA VAL A 1029 10.53 -22.70 33.11
C VAL A 1029 11.40 -21.70 32.36
N GLY A 1030 10.77 -20.66 31.84
CA GLY A 1030 11.42 -19.55 31.17
C GLY A 1030 10.87 -18.23 31.69
N MET A 1031 11.75 -17.28 31.96
CA MET A 1031 11.37 -15.91 32.26
C MET A 1031 12.13 -15.00 31.32
N SER A 1032 11.41 -14.15 30.59
CA SER A 1032 11.98 -13.21 29.62
C SER A 1032 11.47 -11.80 29.89
N ALA A 1033 12.39 -10.85 30.01
CA ALA A 1033 12.09 -9.43 30.04
C ALA A 1033 12.32 -8.87 28.63
N ILE A 1034 11.26 -8.39 27.99
CA ILE A 1034 11.23 -7.94 26.59
C ILE A 1034 11.05 -6.43 26.57
N SER A 1035 12.04 -5.71 26.06
CA SER A 1035 12.04 -4.25 25.96
C SER A 1035 12.06 -3.81 24.49
N PRO A 1036 11.42 -2.70 24.12
CA PRO A 1036 11.74 -2.02 22.87
C PRO A 1036 13.21 -1.60 22.84
N LEU A 1037 13.77 -1.52 21.63
CA LEU A 1037 15.11 -0.97 21.43
C LEU A 1037 15.05 0.55 21.48
N PRO A 1038 15.93 1.21 22.26
CA PRO A 1038 16.03 2.67 22.26
C PRO A 1038 16.22 3.20 20.83
N LYS A 1039 15.50 4.26 20.45
CA LYS A 1039 15.48 4.88 19.11
C LYS A 1039 14.80 4.05 18.00
N TYR A 1040 14.39 2.82 18.27
CA TYR A 1040 13.71 1.93 17.31
C TYR A 1040 12.41 1.35 17.88
N GLU A 1041 11.75 2.09 18.76
CA GLU A 1041 10.54 1.65 19.47
C GLU A 1041 9.36 1.34 18.53
N ASP A 1042 9.27 2.07 17.41
CA ASP A 1042 8.23 1.90 16.38
C ASP A 1042 8.47 0.67 15.49
N LYS A 1043 9.67 0.07 15.52
CA LYS A 1043 10.01 -1.09 14.68
C LYS A 1043 9.57 -2.40 15.35
N PRO A 1044 9.28 -3.47 14.56
CA PRO A 1044 8.91 -4.79 15.08
C PRO A 1044 10.13 -5.58 15.63
N ILE A 1045 11.11 -4.87 16.19
CA ILE A 1045 12.31 -5.43 16.81
C ILE A 1045 12.26 -5.09 18.31
N ARG A 1046 12.48 -6.11 19.15
CA ARG A 1046 12.59 -5.97 20.60
C ARG A 1046 13.91 -6.57 21.08
N ALA A 1047 14.48 -5.99 22.11
CA ALA A 1047 15.53 -6.65 22.88
C ALA A 1047 14.89 -7.52 23.96
N HIS A 1048 15.50 -8.64 24.31
CA HIS A 1048 15.10 -9.39 25.49
C HIS A 1048 16.26 -9.96 26.26
N THR A 1049 16.05 -10.16 27.54
CA THR A 1049 16.94 -10.92 28.43
C THR A 1049 16.15 -12.05 29.04
N PHE A 1050 16.72 -13.24 29.10
CA PHE A 1050 16.01 -14.43 29.55
C PHE A 1050 16.83 -15.27 30.54
N ILE A 1051 16.11 -15.99 31.39
CA ILE A 1051 16.61 -17.10 32.20
C ILE A 1051 15.70 -18.30 31.96
N ASN A 1052 16.31 -19.44 31.64
CA ASN A 1052 15.62 -20.70 31.43
C ASN A 1052 16.19 -21.76 32.36
N ALA A 1053 15.33 -22.63 32.86
CA ALA A 1053 15.74 -23.80 33.62
C ALA A 1053 14.85 -24.99 33.26
N GLY A 1054 15.38 -26.20 33.34
CA GLY A 1054 14.56 -27.39 33.25
C GLY A 1054 15.35 -28.68 33.34
N THR A 1055 14.62 -29.78 33.40
CA THR A 1055 15.19 -31.12 33.48
C THR A 1055 14.26 -32.13 32.85
N LEU A 1056 14.83 -33.24 32.39
CA LEU A 1056 14.13 -34.36 31.77
C LEU A 1056 14.75 -35.65 32.34
N VAL A 1057 13.92 -36.48 32.97
CA VAL A 1057 14.38 -37.71 33.64
C VAL A 1057 13.57 -38.92 33.17
N PRO A 1058 14.16 -40.13 33.17
CA PRO A 1058 13.40 -41.35 32.97
C PRO A 1058 12.61 -41.65 34.24
N TRP A 1059 11.35 -42.07 34.11
CA TRP A 1059 10.47 -42.35 35.25
C TRP A 1059 9.79 -43.71 35.05
N LYS A 1060 9.79 -44.53 36.10
CA LYS A 1060 9.22 -45.89 36.08
C LYS A 1060 7.94 -45.92 36.89
N LEU A 1061 6.95 -46.65 36.39
CA LEU A 1061 5.69 -46.87 37.09
C LEU A 1061 5.93 -47.55 38.45
N GLY A 1062 5.42 -46.97 39.54
CA GLY A 1062 5.53 -47.51 40.90
C GLY A 1062 6.61 -46.89 41.80
N THR A 1063 7.40 -45.91 41.31
CA THR A 1063 8.30 -45.13 42.17
C THR A 1063 7.55 -44.14 43.06
N SER A 1064 8.05 -43.89 44.27
CA SER A 1064 7.47 -42.91 45.21
C SER A 1064 7.46 -41.50 44.63
N ALA A 1065 6.44 -40.70 44.99
CA ALA A 1065 6.35 -39.30 44.58
C ALA A 1065 7.55 -38.48 45.09
N GLN A 1066 8.07 -38.79 46.27
CA GLN A 1066 9.23 -38.12 46.85
C GLN A 1066 10.50 -38.36 46.03
N ASP A 1067 10.76 -39.60 45.62
CA ASP A 1067 11.92 -39.95 44.78
C ASP A 1067 11.84 -39.29 43.40
N THR A 1068 10.62 -39.13 42.88
CA THR A 1068 10.36 -38.47 41.59
C THR A 1068 10.68 -36.98 41.68
N VAL A 1069 10.20 -36.30 42.72
CA VAL A 1069 10.50 -34.88 42.98
C VAL A 1069 12.00 -34.69 43.22
N GLN A 1070 12.64 -35.58 44.00
CA GLN A 1070 14.07 -35.53 44.23
C GLN A 1070 14.87 -35.69 42.92
N SER A 1071 14.46 -36.61 42.05
CA SER A 1071 15.11 -36.83 40.75
C SER A 1071 14.95 -35.61 39.82
N LEU A 1072 13.79 -34.97 39.82
CA LEU A 1072 13.52 -33.76 39.03
C LEU A 1072 14.21 -32.50 39.58
N THR A 1073 14.58 -32.46 40.86
CA THR A 1073 15.19 -31.27 41.49
C THR A 1073 16.70 -31.36 41.63
N ARG A 1074 17.30 -32.56 41.51
CA ARG A 1074 18.72 -32.80 41.80
C ARG A 1074 19.70 -32.06 40.89
N SER A 1075 19.42 -31.98 39.58
CA SER A 1075 20.35 -31.38 38.61
C SER A 1075 19.62 -30.71 37.45
N PRO A 1076 18.93 -29.58 37.68
CA PRO A 1076 18.32 -28.80 36.60
C PRO A 1076 19.38 -28.10 35.75
N SER A 1077 19.12 -28.05 34.46
CA SER A 1077 19.95 -27.40 33.46
C SER A 1077 19.47 -25.98 33.27
N ILE A 1078 20.32 -25.01 33.60
CA ILE A 1078 20.00 -23.58 33.69
C ILE A 1078 20.81 -22.82 32.66
N SER A 1079 20.18 -21.88 31.97
CA SER A 1079 20.82 -20.96 31.05
C SER A 1079 20.29 -19.55 31.20
N VAL A 1080 21.16 -18.58 30.95
CA VAL A 1080 20.83 -17.16 30.90
C VAL A 1080 21.31 -16.58 29.57
N GLY A 1081 20.69 -15.51 29.12
CA GLY A 1081 21.12 -14.85 27.90
C GLY A 1081 20.39 -13.57 27.60
N PHE A 1082 20.80 -12.97 26.50
CA PHE A 1082 20.15 -11.79 25.93
C PHE A 1082 20.05 -11.99 24.42
N GLY A 1083 19.14 -11.27 23.78
CA GLY A 1083 18.90 -11.44 22.36
C GLY A 1083 18.01 -10.37 21.75
N LEU A 1084 17.76 -10.54 20.46
CA LEU A 1084 16.85 -9.71 19.68
C LEU A 1084 15.69 -10.57 19.19
N ILE A 1085 14.48 -10.08 19.40
CA ILE A 1085 13.26 -10.66 18.86
C ILE A 1085 12.81 -9.80 17.68
N TYR A 1086 12.53 -10.44 16.56
CA TYR A 1086 11.86 -9.83 15.42
C TYR A 1086 10.50 -10.47 15.20
N ARG A 1087 9.46 -9.64 15.17
CA ARG A 1087 8.09 -10.05 14.89
C ARG A 1087 7.85 -10.01 13.38
N HIS A 1088 7.78 -11.19 12.76
CA HIS A 1088 7.29 -11.33 11.38
C HIS A 1088 5.77 -11.54 11.38
N SER A 1089 5.11 -11.46 10.21
CA SER A 1089 3.65 -11.68 10.09
C SER A 1089 3.24 -13.13 10.37
N ILE A 1090 4.14 -14.08 10.16
CA ILE A 1090 3.86 -15.54 10.21
C ILE A 1090 4.59 -16.22 11.38
N ALA A 1091 5.70 -15.65 11.87
CA ALA A 1091 6.54 -16.27 12.89
C ALA A 1091 7.30 -15.23 13.73
N ARG A 1092 7.81 -15.66 14.88
CA ARG A 1092 8.74 -14.90 15.71
C ARG A 1092 10.16 -15.43 15.49
N LEU A 1093 11.08 -14.52 15.18
CA LEU A 1093 12.51 -14.80 15.05
C LEU A 1093 13.22 -14.33 16.31
N GLU A 1094 14.08 -15.16 16.89
CA GLU A 1094 14.92 -14.82 18.03
C GLU A 1094 16.38 -15.07 17.70
N LEU A 1095 17.21 -14.03 17.81
CA LEU A 1095 18.66 -14.14 17.79
C LEU A 1095 19.18 -14.01 19.21
N ASN A 1096 19.56 -15.13 19.81
CA ASN A 1096 19.91 -15.23 21.23
C ASN A 1096 21.41 -15.49 21.41
N TYR A 1097 22.02 -14.82 22.37
CA TYR A 1097 23.34 -15.18 22.91
C TYR A 1097 23.15 -15.91 24.24
N CYS A 1098 23.46 -17.19 24.26
CA CYS A 1098 23.13 -18.09 25.36
C CYS A 1098 24.37 -18.47 26.18
N ILE A 1099 24.25 -18.36 27.50
CA ILE A 1099 25.25 -18.77 28.49
C ILE A 1099 24.62 -19.84 29.41
N PRO A 1100 24.91 -21.13 29.16
CA PRO A 1100 24.47 -22.23 30.01
C PRO A 1100 25.31 -22.26 31.29
N LEU A 1101 24.63 -22.09 32.44
CA LEU A 1101 25.24 -22.02 33.77
C LEU A 1101 25.45 -23.41 34.37
N THR A 1102 24.43 -24.26 34.27
CA THR A 1102 24.46 -25.64 34.76
C THR A 1102 23.95 -26.58 33.68
N ALA A 1103 24.51 -27.79 33.62
CA ALA A 1103 24.09 -28.84 32.70
C ALA A 1103 24.21 -30.19 33.41
N ALA A 1104 23.21 -31.07 33.25
CA ALA A 1104 23.28 -32.42 33.78
C ALA A 1104 24.27 -33.29 32.98
N ARG A 1105 24.70 -34.42 33.57
CA ARG A 1105 25.61 -35.34 32.90
C ARG A 1105 24.92 -35.96 31.68
N GLY A 1106 25.45 -35.70 30.48
CA GLY A 1106 24.90 -36.17 29.22
C GLY A 1106 24.17 -35.10 28.42
N ASP A 1107 23.91 -33.92 29.00
CA ASP A 1107 23.27 -32.83 28.28
C ASP A 1107 24.17 -32.23 27.20
N LEU A 1108 23.58 -31.92 26.04
CA LEU A 1108 24.27 -31.27 24.94
C LEU A 1108 24.05 -29.76 24.96
N VAL A 1109 25.10 -29.08 25.39
CA VAL A 1109 25.16 -27.63 25.53
C VAL A 1109 25.44 -26.95 24.17
N LYS A 1110 24.82 -25.78 23.94
CA LYS A 1110 25.10 -24.88 22.81
C LYS A 1110 25.41 -23.48 23.34
N ARG A 1111 26.71 -23.18 23.49
CA ARG A 1111 27.19 -21.86 23.92
C ARG A 1111 27.21 -20.86 22.77
N GLY A 1112 26.97 -19.58 23.07
CA GLY A 1112 27.08 -18.49 22.11
C GLY A 1112 25.79 -18.24 21.33
N ILE A 1113 25.91 -17.96 20.04
CA ILE A 1113 24.79 -17.52 19.20
C ILE A 1113 23.86 -18.70 18.86
N GLN A 1114 22.57 -18.51 19.11
CA GLN A 1114 21.50 -19.44 18.78
C GLN A 1114 20.35 -18.69 18.11
N LEU A 1115 20.00 -19.13 16.90
CA LEU A 1115 18.82 -18.68 16.18
C LEU A 1115 17.63 -19.56 16.56
N GLY A 1116 16.50 -18.93 16.86
CA GLY A 1116 15.19 -19.55 17.03
C GLY A 1116 14.20 -18.95 16.07
N VAL A 1117 13.40 -19.80 15.43
CA VAL A 1117 12.29 -19.38 14.56
C VAL A 1117 11.10 -20.19 15.03
N GLY A 1118 9.97 -19.58 15.36
CA GLY A 1118 8.80 -20.32 15.84
C GLY A 1118 7.64 -19.44 16.24
N ILE A 1119 6.60 -20.04 16.80
CA ILE A 1119 5.41 -19.36 17.30
C ILE A 1119 5.42 -19.42 18.83
N ASP A 1120 5.58 -20.63 19.38
CA ASP A 1120 5.59 -20.85 20.83
C ASP A 1120 7.02 -20.96 21.39
N PHE A 1121 7.42 -19.92 22.10
CA PHE A 1121 8.66 -19.89 22.87
C PHE A 1121 8.38 -20.10 24.36
N LEU A 1122 9.35 -20.66 25.09
CA LEU A 1122 9.36 -20.68 26.55
C LEU A 1122 9.67 -19.28 27.11
#